data_AF-A0A8T4V2V9-F1
#
_entry.id   AF-A0A8T4V2V9-F1
#
_cell.length_a   1.000
_cell.length_b   1.000
_cell.length_c   1.000
_cell.angle_alpha   90.00
_cell.angle_beta   90.00
_cell.angle_gamma   90.00
#
_symmetry.space_group_name_H-M   'P 1'
#
loop_
_entity.id
_entity.type
_entity.pdbx_description
1 polymer ?
#
loop_
_entity_poly.entity_id
_entity_poly.type
_entity_poly.pdbx_seq_one_letter_code
_entity_poly.pdbx_strand_id
1 'polypeptide(L)'
;MNKKRCAFPISNVQGQITIFMILGIVILVVFLFLLFIVQHTQKTNLLLEQTQAFKTIYPQEGINLYLDDCLKTSLSAAVSTIGKQGRLWRDINPGGFIPFEEGINGVTVAGVPIFYGLRYTPALAYPEAYPCAVEDGEPPAFCRYSYPDTSLRFGTLVLQPTTLEDDIRGYLQAKVIECAQALAVQKIAENAVAEVPNPSFAVTLQNKGIVVEATIPFLLVLHGVHYFTTSSFQFFYETTLQDIVETAAYFPLQADRNYVDFDYSENTLTEGSHQFGSSEDVQNVFGNSNCVLETHPSKDFYRCTKKLVSGYSTLGVDMAKEDLLNGDTLFTFSSPEVEYTIARQNRPPALDYISRYACPAGEYDYLAIAGHPDLGKVEITATASDPDEQVPNLQVIDASGENLLSDENPVSETFLASNPVPGRYILKATAEDKYLNSNLQDEQAVRILVDPPMISSIKVYHNYPGLKTATDESIALVSPEDPITIEVKLPEKSLSGNLGEFHFSFTNPIREIPFLLFSGQDSPIAFNEYKFQFPYTVQQLSGGELIKNIVESGLFEYAPFVDVGQQGTLLLDYKINYCGYHEQLSTTKATVVVSPCLPYQNPDHPFPYPYHEYVDKDGDGLADRNSAGDLVRETIADPFDATHACCVGDQEIPQSWSLAGSEKSCFASTVPEDEALGCFGDANPAGKGYFLEKRSVATAFCSGIRGNVCGDVVKYEAESQNACGDNKVKTCNLVAPQCAGLTPYSKGDGFWCSGPVGCGDIDKKACTSEIVTKVAGLGFAAVELQPEQYACECTTKTAGWDCFDLSNEKVGKCSGFTGWFDSYSCKS
;
A
#
# COMPACT_ATOMS: atom_id res chain seq x y z
N MET A 1 111.74 -24.95 -96.12
CA MET A 1 111.05 -23.74 -96.65
C MET A 1 110.26 -23.07 -95.52
N ASN A 2 110.19 -21.73 -95.53
CA ASN A 2 109.26 -20.84 -94.82
C ASN A 2 109.03 -20.92 -93.29
N LYS A 3 109.72 -19.99 -92.60
CA LYS A 3 109.29 -19.12 -91.48
C LYS A 3 107.85 -19.24 -90.95
N LYS A 4 107.72 -19.24 -89.61
CA LYS A 4 106.98 -18.22 -88.82
C LYS A 4 107.60 -18.08 -87.40
N ARG A 5 107.30 -16.98 -86.69
CA ARG A 5 107.91 -16.53 -85.41
C ARG A 5 106.85 -16.42 -84.29
N CYS A 6 107.34 -16.25 -83.04
CA CYS A 6 106.64 -15.80 -81.82
C CYS A 6 105.81 -16.87 -81.07
N ALA A 7 105.72 -16.92 -79.73
CA ALA A 7 106.24 -16.03 -78.67
C ALA A 7 106.64 -16.80 -77.38
N PHE A 8 107.40 -16.15 -76.48
CA PHE A 8 107.68 -16.61 -75.11
C PHE A 8 106.55 -16.22 -74.13
N PRO A 9 106.35 -16.99 -73.05
CA PRO A 9 106.00 -16.45 -71.74
C PRO A 9 107.17 -16.59 -70.74
N ILE A 10 107.27 -15.61 -69.85
CA ILE A 10 108.34 -15.50 -68.83
C ILE A 10 108.00 -16.38 -67.62
N SER A 11 108.96 -17.15 -67.09
CA SER A 11 108.76 -17.94 -65.88
C SER A 11 108.78 -17.04 -64.63
N ASN A 12 107.67 -17.05 -63.88
CA ASN A 12 107.46 -16.13 -62.76
C ASN A 12 108.02 -16.69 -61.44
N VAL A 13 109.33 -16.54 -61.23
CA VAL A 13 110.07 -17.06 -60.06
C VAL A 13 109.57 -16.49 -58.72
N GLN A 14 108.94 -15.30 -58.71
CA GLN A 14 108.35 -14.72 -57.50
C GLN A 14 107.14 -15.50 -56.96
N GLY A 15 106.42 -16.23 -57.82
CA GLY A 15 105.27 -17.04 -57.39
C GLY A 15 105.67 -18.22 -56.50
N GLN A 16 106.79 -18.89 -56.78
CA GLN A 16 107.22 -20.06 -56.02
C GLN A 16 107.66 -19.73 -54.60
N ILE A 17 108.40 -18.62 -54.40
CA ILE A 17 108.85 -18.20 -53.07
C ILE A 17 107.65 -17.89 -52.17
N THR A 18 106.65 -17.19 -52.71
CA THR A 18 105.42 -16.86 -51.97
C THR A 18 104.63 -18.11 -51.59
N ILE A 19 104.55 -19.11 -52.46
CA ILE A 19 103.91 -20.40 -52.16
C ILE A 19 104.63 -21.14 -51.03
N PHE A 20 105.96 -21.23 -51.05
CA PHE A 20 106.71 -21.87 -49.95
C PHE A 20 106.58 -21.11 -48.63
N MET A 21 106.50 -19.77 -48.66
CA MET A 21 106.30 -18.96 -47.47
C MET A 21 104.89 -19.17 -46.87
N ILE A 22 103.85 -19.18 -47.72
CA ILE A 22 102.48 -19.50 -47.30
C ILE A 22 102.40 -20.93 -46.76
N LEU A 23 103.00 -21.91 -47.44
CA LEU A 23 103.00 -23.30 -47.00
C LEU A 23 103.69 -23.46 -45.64
N GLY A 24 104.82 -22.79 -45.43
CA GLY A 24 105.53 -22.77 -44.14
C GLY A 24 104.69 -22.15 -43.02
N ILE A 25 104.00 -21.03 -43.28
CA ILE A 25 103.08 -20.39 -42.32
C ILE A 25 101.90 -21.31 -42.02
N VAL A 26 101.28 -21.95 -43.03
CA VAL A 26 100.17 -22.88 -42.84
C VAL A 26 100.60 -24.08 -41.99
N ILE A 27 101.77 -24.68 -42.26
CA ILE A 27 102.30 -25.79 -41.46
C ILE A 27 102.57 -25.33 -40.02
N LEU A 28 103.16 -24.14 -39.81
CA LEU A 28 103.39 -23.58 -38.48
C LEU A 28 102.08 -23.37 -37.72
N VAL A 29 101.05 -22.79 -38.37
CA VAL A 29 99.73 -22.54 -37.77
C VAL A 29 99.05 -23.86 -37.41
N VAL A 30 99.10 -24.88 -38.27
CA VAL A 30 98.58 -26.23 -37.97
C VAL A 30 99.32 -26.84 -36.77
N PHE A 31 100.64 -26.68 -36.67
CA PHE A 31 101.43 -27.21 -35.55
C PHE A 31 101.13 -26.50 -34.23
N LEU A 32 100.99 -25.18 -34.25
CA LEU A 32 100.55 -24.38 -33.09
C LEU A 32 99.13 -24.72 -32.66
N PHE A 33 98.22 -24.95 -33.61
CA PHE A 33 96.84 -25.36 -33.33
C PHE A 33 96.77 -26.77 -32.73
N LEU A 34 97.59 -27.71 -33.21
CA LEU A 34 97.73 -29.04 -32.61
C LEU A 34 98.30 -28.97 -31.18
N LEU A 35 99.31 -28.14 -30.93
CA LEU A 35 99.83 -27.91 -29.58
C LEU A 35 98.78 -27.31 -28.64
N PHE A 36 98.00 -26.33 -29.12
CA PHE A 36 96.88 -25.75 -28.36
C PHE A 36 95.83 -26.80 -28.01
N ILE A 37 95.43 -27.66 -28.97
CA ILE A 37 94.51 -28.77 -28.72
C ILE A 37 95.10 -29.74 -27.69
N VAL A 38 96.35 -30.18 -27.84
CA VAL A 38 96.97 -31.13 -26.89
C VAL A 38 97.03 -30.55 -25.47
N GLN A 39 97.44 -29.30 -25.32
CA GLN A 39 97.45 -28.62 -24.01
C GLN A 39 96.05 -28.47 -23.42
N HIS A 40 95.06 -28.14 -24.25
CA HIS A 40 93.66 -28.04 -23.82
C HIS A 40 93.14 -29.40 -23.34
N THR A 41 93.25 -30.45 -24.17
CA THR A 41 92.78 -31.81 -23.83
C THR A 41 93.50 -32.39 -22.60
N GLN A 42 94.81 -32.15 -22.44
CA GLN A 42 95.53 -32.55 -21.22
C GLN A 42 94.99 -31.83 -19.98
N LYS A 43 94.72 -30.52 -20.07
CA LYS A 43 94.11 -29.76 -18.97
C LYS A 43 92.72 -30.29 -18.63
N THR A 44 91.89 -30.59 -19.63
CA THR A 44 90.54 -31.15 -19.41
C THR A 44 90.59 -32.54 -18.77
N ASN A 45 91.49 -33.41 -19.22
CA ASN A 45 91.66 -34.75 -18.64
C ASN A 45 92.14 -34.70 -17.18
N LEU A 46 93.12 -33.83 -16.86
CA LEU A 46 93.60 -33.65 -15.49
C LEU A 46 92.50 -33.12 -14.54
N LEU A 47 91.66 -32.19 -15.01
CA LEU A 47 90.50 -31.72 -14.24
C LEU A 47 89.47 -32.83 -14.02
N LEU A 48 89.27 -33.70 -15.01
CA LEU A 48 88.32 -34.82 -14.93
C LEU A 48 88.82 -35.92 -13.97
N GLU A 49 90.12 -36.25 -14.00
CA GLU A 49 90.76 -37.13 -13.03
C GLU A 49 90.73 -36.57 -11.60
N GLN A 50 91.02 -35.26 -11.42
CA GLN A 50 90.87 -34.60 -10.12
C GLN A 50 89.42 -34.62 -9.61
N THR A 51 88.44 -34.45 -10.49
CA THR A 51 87.02 -34.53 -10.13
C THR A 51 86.61 -35.95 -9.74
N GLN A 52 87.12 -36.98 -10.42
CA GLN A 52 86.91 -38.38 -10.04
C GLN A 52 87.57 -38.73 -8.69
N ALA A 53 88.78 -38.25 -8.45
CA ALA A 53 89.45 -38.41 -7.16
C ALA A 53 88.63 -37.74 -6.03
N PHE A 54 88.12 -36.52 -6.25
CA PHE A 54 87.29 -35.83 -5.28
C PHE A 54 85.98 -36.58 -4.97
N LYS A 55 85.28 -37.07 -6.00
CA LYS A 55 84.08 -37.94 -5.84
C LYS A 55 84.36 -39.25 -5.09
N THR A 56 85.61 -39.70 -5.06
CA THR A 56 86.03 -40.89 -4.31
C THR A 56 86.33 -40.58 -2.83
N ILE A 57 86.71 -39.34 -2.52
CA ILE A 57 87.02 -38.87 -1.15
C ILE A 57 85.74 -38.40 -0.44
N TYR A 58 84.87 -37.68 -1.16
CA TYR A 58 83.58 -37.21 -0.66
C TYR A 58 82.46 -37.85 -1.51
N PRO A 59 81.96 -39.04 -1.12
CA PRO A 59 80.84 -39.67 -1.80
C PRO A 59 79.60 -38.77 -1.72
N GLN A 60 78.81 -38.77 -2.79
CA GLN A 60 77.62 -37.92 -2.95
C GLN A 60 76.60 -38.18 -1.83
N GLU A 61 76.50 -39.43 -1.38
CA GLU A 61 75.70 -39.89 -0.25
C GLU A 61 76.08 -39.19 1.07
N GLY A 62 77.38 -38.90 1.29
CA GLY A 62 77.84 -38.20 2.49
C GLY A 62 77.48 -36.70 2.49
N ILE A 63 77.48 -36.08 1.30
CA ILE A 63 76.99 -34.70 1.11
C ILE A 63 75.48 -34.66 1.34
N ASN A 64 74.74 -35.59 0.73
CA ASN A 64 73.28 -35.71 0.90
C ASN A 64 72.90 -35.88 2.38
N LEU A 65 73.57 -36.78 3.12
CA LEU A 65 73.29 -37.02 4.55
C LEU A 65 73.53 -35.79 5.44
N TYR A 66 74.59 -35.01 5.20
CA TYR A 66 74.84 -33.79 5.98
C TYR A 66 73.83 -32.69 5.64
N LEU A 67 73.50 -32.51 4.36
CA LEU A 67 72.51 -31.52 3.94
C LEU A 67 71.10 -31.89 4.44
N ASP A 68 70.73 -33.17 4.45
CA ASP A 68 69.50 -33.69 5.05
C ASP A 68 69.39 -33.35 6.54
N ASP A 69 70.40 -33.68 7.35
CA ASP A 69 70.43 -33.38 8.79
C ASP A 69 70.36 -31.87 9.11
N CYS A 70 71.12 -31.06 8.35
CA CYS A 70 71.11 -29.60 8.48
C CYS A 70 69.77 -28.98 8.06
N LEU A 71 69.14 -29.49 7.01
CA LEU A 71 67.84 -29.01 6.53
C LEU A 71 66.68 -29.47 7.40
N LYS A 72 66.74 -30.67 8.00
CA LYS A 72 65.78 -31.10 9.04
C LYS A 72 65.84 -30.19 10.28
N THR A 73 67.05 -29.86 10.73
CA THR A 73 67.26 -28.90 11.83
C THR A 73 66.71 -27.51 11.45
N SER A 74 66.97 -27.06 10.22
CA SER A 74 66.45 -25.79 9.70
C SER A 74 64.92 -25.78 9.59
N LEU A 75 64.31 -26.88 9.14
CA LEU A 75 62.87 -27.05 9.03
C LEU A 75 62.19 -27.06 10.41
N SER A 76 62.81 -27.68 11.42
CA SER A 76 62.30 -27.63 12.79
C SER A 76 62.23 -26.19 13.32
N ALA A 77 63.26 -25.38 13.06
CA ALA A 77 63.25 -23.95 13.37
C ALA A 77 62.18 -23.17 12.57
N ALA A 78 61.98 -23.50 11.29
CA ALA A 78 60.93 -22.90 10.46
C ALA A 78 59.52 -23.22 11.00
N VAL A 79 59.24 -24.49 11.31
CA VAL A 79 57.97 -24.95 11.89
C VAL A 79 57.70 -24.28 13.25
N SER A 80 58.72 -24.16 14.12
CA SER A 80 58.58 -23.44 15.40
C SER A 80 58.32 -21.93 15.21
N THR A 81 58.83 -21.33 14.14
CA THR A 81 58.64 -19.91 13.83
C THR A 81 57.26 -19.66 13.24
N ILE A 82 56.83 -20.48 12.25
CA ILE A 82 55.46 -20.51 11.72
C ILE A 82 54.46 -20.75 12.85
N GLY A 83 54.79 -21.62 13.80
CA GLY A 83 54.01 -21.83 15.01
C GLY A 83 53.75 -20.55 15.82
N LYS A 84 54.76 -19.71 16.00
CA LYS A 84 54.64 -18.47 16.80
C LYS A 84 54.07 -17.28 16.04
N GLN A 85 54.22 -17.25 14.72
CA GLN A 85 53.92 -16.09 13.87
C GLN A 85 52.74 -16.33 12.91
N GLY A 86 52.20 -17.54 12.88
CA GLY A 86 51.26 -18.05 11.87
C GLY A 86 51.89 -18.33 10.50
N ARG A 87 53.07 -17.77 10.21
CA ARG A 87 53.76 -17.85 8.91
C ARG A 87 55.25 -17.48 9.02
N LEU A 88 55.95 -17.31 7.89
CA LEU A 88 57.23 -16.61 7.83
C LEU A 88 57.10 -15.25 7.12
N TRP A 89 57.82 -14.25 7.61
CA TRP A 89 57.83 -12.86 7.11
C TRP A 89 59.14 -12.58 6.36
N ARG A 90 59.07 -12.04 5.14
CA ARG A 90 60.21 -11.84 4.23
C ARG A 90 61.31 -10.92 4.79
N ASP A 91 60.92 -9.96 5.60
CA ASP A 91 61.77 -8.92 6.19
C ASP A 91 62.37 -9.32 7.55
N ILE A 92 61.91 -10.44 8.13
CA ILE A 92 62.29 -10.92 9.47
C ILE A 92 62.93 -12.30 9.41
N ASN A 93 62.42 -13.17 8.53
CA ASN A 93 62.86 -14.55 8.34
C ASN A 93 63.46 -14.71 6.93
N PRO A 94 64.64 -15.35 6.78
CA PRO A 94 65.21 -15.61 5.46
C PRO A 94 64.23 -16.38 4.57
N GLY A 95 63.89 -15.81 3.41
CA GLY A 95 63.07 -16.51 2.40
C GLY A 95 61.55 -16.54 2.66
N GLY A 96 61.01 -15.82 3.65
CA GLY A 96 59.55 -15.62 3.75
C GLY A 96 58.97 -14.91 2.52
N PHE A 97 57.70 -15.15 2.19
CA PHE A 97 57.12 -14.70 0.92
C PHE A 97 56.67 -13.23 0.93
N ILE A 98 55.94 -12.81 1.97
CA ILE A 98 55.38 -11.45 2.13
C ILE A 98 56.09 -10.66 3.24
N PRO A 99 56.18 -9.32 3.17
CA PRO A 99 56.65 -8.50 4.28
C PRO A 99 55.57 -8.38 5.37
N PHE A 100 55.97 -8.12 6.61
CA PHE A 100 55.04 -7.78 7.70
C PHE A 100 54.51 -6.34 7.56
N GLU A 101 53.19 -6.17 7.67
CA GLU A 101 52.52 -4.87 7.66
C GLU A 101 51.42 -4.85 8.75
N GLU A 102 51.72 -4.17 9.86
CA GLU A 102 50.84 -4.00 11.03
C GLU A 102 49.45 -3.47 10.64
N GLY A 103 48.38 -4.10 11.13
CA GLY A 103 47.00 -3.71 10.82
C GLY A 103 46.57 -4.02 9.37
N ILE A 104 47.48 -4.45 8.50
CA ILE A 104 47.16 -4.85 7.12
C ILE A 104 47.16 -6.36 7.01
N ASN A 105 48.25 -7.05 7.35
CA ASN A 105 48.39 -8.50 7.17
C ASN A 105 48.74 -9.27 8.45
N GLY A 106 48.98 -8.56 9.56
CA GLY A 106 49.09 -9.14 10.90
C GLY A 106 49.10 -8.06 12.00
N VAL A 107 49.27 -8.53 13.23
CA VAL A 107 49.33 -7.73 14.47
C VAL A 107 50.57 -8.06 15.28
N THR A 108 51.19 -7.08 15.92
CA THR A 108 52.34 -7.30 16.82
C THR A 108 51.89 -7.53 18.26
N VAL A 109 52.03 -8.77 18.75
CA VAL A 109 51.76 -9.13 20.15
C VAL A 109 53.07 -9.41 20.87
N ALA A 110 53.33 -8.71 21.98
CA ALA A 110 54.57 -8.82 22.77
C ALA A 110 55.90 -8.71 21.97
N GLY A 111 55.87 -8.00 20.83
CA GLY A 111 57.03 -7.87 19.91
C GLY A 111 57.16 -9.00 18.88
N VAL A 112 56.19 -9.91 18.79
CA VAL A 112 56.10 -10.96 17.78
C VAL A 112 55.02 -10.58 16.75
N PRO A 113 55.34 -10.55 15.45
CA PRO A 113 54.36 -10.30 14.38
C PRO A 113 53.58 -11.58 14.06
N ILE A 114 52.26 -11.52 14.22
CA ILE A 114 51.35 -12.65 14.10
C ILE A 114 50.40 -12.42 12.91
N PHE A 115 50.29 -13.41 12.03
CA PHE A 115 49.51 -13.33 10.80
C PHE A 115 48.00 -13.30 11.05
N TYR A 116 47.29 -12.45 10.31
CA TYR A 116 45.82 -12.51 10.24
C TYR A 116 45.39 -13.66 9.32
N GLY A 117 44.74 -14.69 9.88
CA GLY A 117 44.11 -15.75 9.09
C GLY A 117 42.82 -15.30 8.41
N LEU A 118 42.06 -14.44 9.10
CA LEU A 118 40.86 -13.78 8.63
C LEU A 118 41.07 -12.26 8.76
N ARG A 119 40.90 -11.53 7.65
CA ARG A 119 41.21 -10.10 7.52
C ARG A 119 39.96 -9.28 7.24
N TYR A 120 39.89 -8.06 7.77
CA TYR A 120 38.93 -7.08 7.32
C TYR A 120 39.43 -6.45 6.02
N THR A 121 38.69 -6.67 4.92
CA THR A 121 38.90 -5.98 3.66
C THR A 121 37.79 -4.94 3.52
N PRO A 122 38.05 -3.63 3.69
CA PRO A 122 37.01 -2.62 3.55
C PRO A 122 36.41 -2.69 2.14
N ALA A 123 35.07 -2.76 2.08
CA ALA A 123 34.31 -2.98 0.85
C ALA A 123 34.24 -1.73 -0.05
N LEU A 124 35.41 -1.25 -0.49
CA LEU A 124 35.58 -0.05 -1.33
C LEU A 124 34.92 -0.14 -2.72
N ALA A 125 34.39 -1.31 -3.10
CA ALA A 125 33.80 -1.56 -4.41
C ALA A 125 32.31 -1.21 -4.51
N TYR A 126 31.57 -1.22 -3.39
CA TYR A 126 30.11 -1.13 -3.39
C TYR A 126 29.62 -0.19 -2.26
N PRO A 127 29.81 1.13 -2.38
CA PRO A 127 29.26 2.07 -1.39
C PRO A 127 27.72 2.09 -1.40
N GLU A 128 27.09 1.71 -2.52
CA GLU A 128 25.66 1.92 -2.80
C GLU A 128 25.05 0.81 -3.67
N ALA A 129 25.19 -0.45 -3.27
CA ALA A 129 24.55 -1.58 -3.93
C ALA A 129 23.33 -2.13 -3.16
N TYR A 130 22.14 -1.93 -3.75
CA TYR A 130 21.17 -3.03 -3.95
C TYR A 130 21.50 -3.65 -5.35
N PRO A 131 20.61 -4.25 -6.18
CA PRO A 131 20.93 -4.48 -7.60
C PRO A 131 20.88 -3.18 -8.44
N CYS A 132 21.20 -2.04 -7.81
CA CYS A 132 20.95 -0.70 -8.30
C CYS A 132 22.20 -0.11 -8.97
N ALA A 133 22.37 -0.45 -10.24
CA ALA A 133 22.68 0.59 -11.25
C ALA A 133 21.32 1.25 -11.65
N VAL A 134 21.24 2.44 -12.27
CA VAL A 134 21.93 2.81 -13.52
C VAL A 134 22.27 4.31 -13.64
N GLU A 135 23.55 4.56 -13.93
CA GLU A 135 24.18 5.66 -14.72
C GLU A 135 23.99 7.17 -14.38
N ASP A 136 22.85 7.68 -13.88
CA ASP A 136 22.55 9.14 -13.92
C ASP A 136 22.38 9.87 -12.55
N GLY A 137 23.05 9.39 -11.49
CA GLY A 137 23.45 10.24 -10.33
C GLY A 137 22.72 10.03 -8.99
N GLU A 138 23.52 10.00 -7.92
CA GLU A 138 23.13 9.92 -6.48
C GLU A 138 22.12 8.78 -6.17
N PRO A 139 22.60 7.53 -5.99
CA PRO A 139 21.78 6.47 -5.45
C PRO A 139 21.37 6.75 -3.98
N PRO A 140 20.43 5.96 -3.43
CA PRO A 140 19.97 6.18 -2.06
C PRO A 140 20.90 5.59 -0.99
N ALA A 141 21.11 6.33 0.09
CA ALA A 141 21.97 5.94 1.24
C ALA A 141 21.59 4.65 2.00
N PHE A 142 20.48 3.97 1.65
CA PHE A 142 20.12 2.66 2.21
C PHE A 142 20.79 1.49 1.46
N CYS A 143 21.45 1.74 0.32
CA CYS A 143 22.06 0.72 -0.53
C CYS A 143 23.38 0.14 0.03
N ARG A 144 23.45 -0.19 1.32
CA ARG A 144 24.64 -0.80 1.95
C ARG A 144 24.68 -2.33 1.90
N TYR A 145 23.60 -2.98 1.47
CA TYR A 145 23.48 -4.45 1.41
C TYR A 145 23.02 -4.91 0.03
N SER A 146 23.91 -5.57 -0.72
CA SER A 146 23.67 -5.90 -2.13
C SER A 146 22.93 -7.22 -2.33
N TYR A 147 21.69 -7.12 -2.83
CA TYR A 147 20.92 -8.26 -3.36
C TYR A 147 21.05 -8.35 -4.90
N PRO A 148 21.10 -9.54 -5.51
CA PRO A 148 21.53 -10.81 -4.95
C PRO A 148 23.06 -10.94 -5.08
N ASP A 149 23.84 -10.26 -4.23
CA ASP A 149 25.29 -10.45 -4.19
C ASP A 149 25.69 -11.40 -3.05
N THR A 150 25.81 -12.67 -3.42
CA THR A 150 26.31 -13.74 -2.53
C THR A 150 27.83 -13.69 -2.30
N SER A 151 28.50 -12.61 -2.73
CA SER A 151 29.94 -12.38 -2.51
C SER A 151 30.27 -11.46 -1.33
N LEU A 152 29.31 -10.70 -0.79
CA LEU A 152 29.49 -10.00 0.49
C LEU A 152 29.74 -11.01 1.61
N ARG A 153 30.82 -10.79 2.37
CA ARG A 153 31.25 -11.61 3.51
C ARG A 153 31.92 -10.74 4.56
N PHE A 154 31.71 -11.05 5.83
CA PHE A 154 32.37 -10.36 6.95
C PHE A 154 33.82 -10.84 7.12
N GLY A 155 34.67 -10.48 6.16
CA GLY A 155 36.11 -10.72 6.14
C GLY A 155 36.61 -11.61 4.99
N THR A 156 37.92 -11.56 4.75
CA THR A 156 38.63 -12.37 3.76
C THR A 156 39.50 -13.41 4.45
N LEU A 157 39.18 -14.70 4.27
CA LEU A 157 40.01 -15.81 4.74
C LEU A 157 41.25 -15.92 3.85
N VAL A 158 42.42 -15.61 4.41
CA VAL A 158 43.72 -15.62 3.72
C VAL A 158 44.66 -16.73 4.17
N LEU A 159 44.32 -17.43 5.26
CA LEU A 159 45.02 -18.65 5.65
C LEU A 159 44.81 -19.73 4.57
N GLN A 160 45.91 -20.24 4.00
CA GLN A 160 45.90 -21.39 3.09
C GLN A 160 47.17 -22.23 3.30
N PRO A 161 47.09 -23.58 3.39
CA PRO A 161 48.26 -24.43 3.58
C PRO A 161 49.37 -24.22 2.54
N THR A 162 48.99 -23.99 1.28
CA THR A 162 49.90 -23.67 0.16
C THR A 162 50.81 -22.46 0.44
N THR A 163 50.31 -21.44 1.14
CA THR A 163 51.13 -20.26 1.49
C THR A 163 52.21 -20.58 2.53
N LEU A 164 51.99 -21.60 3.36
CA LEU A 164 52.99 -22.10 4.31
C LEU A 164 54.01 -23.00 3.60
N GLU A 165 53.61 -23.78 2.60
CA GLU A 165 54.54 -24.54 1.74
C GLU A 165 55.50 -23.60 1.01
N ASP A 166 55.00 -22.48 0.48
CA ASP A 166 55.80 -21.45 -0.19
C ASP A 166 56.79 -20.77 0.78
N ASP A 167 56.34 -20.39 1.98
CA ASP A 167 57.21 -19.83 3.04
C ASP A 167 58.31 -20.82 3.46
N ILE A 168 57.98 -22.10 3.71
CA ILE A 168 58.95 -23.15 4.06
C ILE A 168 59.94 -23.37 2.91
N ARG A 169 59.46 -23.41 1.66
CA ARG A 169 60.32 -23.59 0.47
C ARG A 169 61.34 -22.47 0.34
N GLY A 170 60.92 -21.22 0.47
CA GLY A 170 61.81 -20.06 0.45
C GLY A 170 62.82 -20.07 1.59
N TYR A 171 62.38 -20.44 2.80
CA TYR A 171 63.28 -20.58 3.96
C TYR A 171 64.34 -21.66 3.77
N LEU A 172 63.98 -22.83 3.24
CA LEU A 172 64.95 -23.89 2.92
C LEU A 172 65.90 -23.49 1.79
N GLN A 173 65.43 -22.73 0.79
CA GLN A 173 66.28 -22.15 -0.26
C GLN A 173 67.32 -21.16 0.28
N ALA A 174 66.99 -20.39 1.33
CA ALA A 174 67.95 -19.55 2.02
C ALA A 174 68.93 -20.38 2.88
N LYS A 175 68.39 -21.31 3.69
CA LYS A 175 69.19 -22.08 4.66
C LYS A 175 70.12 -23.13 4.03
N VAL A 176 69.82 -23.65 2.85
CA VAL A 176 70.72 -24.58 2.17
C VAL A 176 72.08 -23.95 1.84
N ILE A 177 72.14 -22.63 1.61
CA ILE A 177 73.39 -21.90 1.35
C ILE A 177 74.25 -21.90 2.62
N GLU A 178 73.65 -21.63 3.78
CA GLU A 178 74.32 -21.69 5.09
C GLU A 178 74.79 -23.13 5.40
N CYS A 179 73.94 -24.14 5.19
CA CYS A 179 74.29 -25.55 5.36
C CYS A 179 75.45 -25.98 4.44
N ALA A 180 75.43 -25.55 3.17
CA ALA A 180 76.49 -25.85 2.20
C ALA A 180 77.83 -25.20 2.56
N GLN A 181 77.81 -23.97 3.05
CA GLN A 181 79.01 -23.28 3.53
C GLN A 181 79.56 -23.94 4.80
N ALA A 182 78.69 -24.32 5.75
CA ALA A 182 79.08 -25.07 6.95
C ALA A 182 79.70 -26.43 6.59
N LEU A 183 79.11 -27.17 5.65
CA LEU A 183 79.68 -28.42 5.11
C LEU A 183 81.10 -28.21 4.57
N ALA A 184 81.28 -27.21 3.70
CA ALA A 184 82.56 -26.92 3.07
C ALA A 184 83.64 -26.58 4.12
N VAL A 185 83.37 -25.62 5.01
CA VAL A 185 84.35 -25.15 5.99
C VAL A 185 84.65 -26.20 7.07
N GLN A 186 83.61 -26.88 7.60
CA GLN A 186 83.75 -27.75 8.77
C GLN A 186 84.10 -29.21 8.45
N LYS A 187 83.78 -29.70 7.26
CA LYS A 187 83.96 -31.13 6.89
C LYS A 187 84.88 -31.34 5.68
N ILE A 188 85.13 -30.30 4.87
CA ILE A 188 86.00 -30.39 3.70
C ILE A 188 87.35 -29.70 3.97
N ALA A 189 87.38 -28.38 4.10
CA ALA A 189 88.57 -27.62 4.46
C ALA A 189 88.24 -26.19 4.92
N GLU A 190 89.02 -25.62 5.85
CA GLU A 190 88.81 -24.27 6.39
C GLU A 190 88.77 -23.15 5.33
N ASN A 191 89.41 -23.36 4.18
CA ASN A 191 89.45 -22.42 3.05
C ASN A 191 88.57 -22.82 1.86
N ALA A 192 87.66 -23.78 2.04
CA ALA A 192 86.69 -24.16 1.03
C ALA A 192 85.49 -23.20 1.01
N VAL A 193 85.04 -22.82 -0.18
CA VAL A 193 83.81 -22.02 -0.38
C VAL A 193 82.79 -22.89 -1.10
N ALA A 194 81.56 -22.91 -0.60
CA ALA A 194 80.43 -23.50 -1.30
C ALA A 194 79.53 -22.41 -1.90
N GLU A 195 79.22 -22.58 -3.17
CA GLU A 195 78.19 -21.85 -3.90
C GLU A 195 77.05 -22.81 -4.24
N VAL A 196 75.81 -22.38 -4.01
CA VAL A 196 74.61 -23.16 -4.32
C VAL A 196 73.75 -22.37 -5.32
N PRO A 197 74.06 -22.43 -6.63
CA PRO A 197 73.28 -21.70 -7.62
C PRO A 197 71.91 -22.34 -7.82
N ASN A 198 70.84 -21.56 -7.61
CA ASN A 198 69.44 -21.93 -7.86
C ASN A 198 69.01 -23.29 -7.27
N PRO A 199 69.04 -23.45 -5.92
CA PRO A 199 68.53 -24.66 -5.28
C PRO A 199 67.02 -24.81 -5.49
N SER A 200 66.58 -26.01 -5.84
CA SER A 200 65.18 -26.35 -6.05
C SER A 200 64.66 -27.19 -4.89
N PHE A 201 63.49 -26.81 -4.38
CA PHE A 201 62.78 -27.55 -3.34
C PHE A 201 61.31 -27.70 -3.76
N ALA A 202 60.78 -28.92 -3.72
CA ALA A 202 59.35 -29.13 -3.58
C ALA A 202 59.07 -29.42 -2.10
N VAL A 203 58.07 -28.73 -1.55
CA VAL A 203 57.62 -28.88 -0.17
C VAL A 203 56.15 -29.18 -0.24
N THR A 204 55.72 -30.21 0.48
CA THR A 204 54.31 -30.59 0.56
C THR A 204 53.97 -30.88 2.01
N LEU A 205 52.99 -30.14 2.54
CA LEU A 205 52.36 -30.43 3.81
C LEU A 205 51.50 -31.70 3.64
N GLN A 206 51.64 -32.63 4.58
CA GLN A 206 50.80 -33.82 4.67
C GLN A 206 50.34 -34.01 6.13
N ASN A 207 49.23 -34.73 6.33
CA ASN A 207 48.82 -35.14 7.67
C ASN A 207 49.98 -35.89 8.36
N LYS A 208 50.33 -35.46 9.58
CA LYS A 208 51.49 -35.93 10.37
C LYS A 208 52.90 -35.61 9.84
N GLY A 209 53.07 -34.78 8.80
CA GLY A 209 54.41 -34.26 8.51
C GLY A 209 54.59 -33.44 7.25
N ILE A 210 55.86 -33.14 6.95
CA ILE A 210 56.27 -32.35 5.78
C ILE A 210 57.16 -33.23 4.91
N VAL A 211 56.80 -33.37 3.64
CA VAL A 211 57.65 -33.98 2.61
C VAL A 211 58.49 -32.87 1.96
N VAL A 212 59.81 -33.06 1.93
CA VAL A 212 60.74 -32.17 1.24
C VAL A 212 61.52 -32.96 0.20
N GLU A 213 61.39 -32.56 -1.06
CA GLU A 213 62.21 -33.03 -2.17
C GLU A 213 63.21 -31.93 -2.55
N ALA A 214 64.50 -32.19 -2.32
CA ALA A 214 65.57 -31.23 -2.54
C ALA A 214 66.39 -31.61 -3.78
N THR A 215 66.67 -30.64 -4.64
CA THR A 215 67.69 -30.75 -5.71
C THR A 215 68.59 -29.52 -5.65
N ILE A 216 69.82 -29.76 -5.20
CA ILE A 216 70.78 -28.77 -4.74
C ILE A 216 72.02 -28.87 -5.63
N PRO A 217 72.22 -27.92 -6.57
CA PRO A 217 73.48 -27.79 -7.30
C PRO A 217 74.55 -27.30 -6.32
N PHE A 218 75.57 -28.11 -6.06
CA PHE A 218 76.64 -27.81 -5.11
C PHE A 218 77.95 -27.57 -5.88
N LEU A 219 78.42 -26.33 -5.88
CA LEU A 219 79.68 -25.91 -6.47
C LEU A 219 80.67 -25.60 -5.34
N LEU A 220 81.68 -26.45 -5.20
CA LEU A 220 82.75 -26.27 -4.24
C LEU A 220 83.96 -25.62 -4.90
N VAL A 221 84.46 -24.53 -4.32
CA VAL A 221 85.72 -23.90 -4.71
C VAL A 221 86.78 -24.20 -3.66
N LEU A 222 87.82 -24.91 -4.05
CA LEU A 222 88.94 -25.28 -3.18
C LEU A 222 90.26 -24.95 -3.88
N HIS A 223 91.08 -24.06 -3.30
CA HIS A 223 92.33 -23.59 -3.89
C HIS A 223 92.22 -23.08 -5.36
N GLY A 224 91.08 -22.51 -5.73
CA GLY A 224 90.80 -22.02 -7.10
C GLY A 224 90.40 -23.12 -8.10
N VAL A 225 90.21 -24.37 -7.65
CA VAL A 225 89.61 -25.44 -8.45
C VAL A 225 88.12 -25.53 -8.12
N HIS A 226 87.28 -25.59 -9.15
CA HIS A 226 85.83 -25.71 -9.06
C HIS A 226 85.40 -27.17 -9.21
N TYR A 227 84.68 -27.70 -8.23
CA TYR A 227 84.08 -29.03 -8.25
C TYR A 227 82.56 -28.90 -8.23
N PHE A 228 81.89 -29.46 -9.23
CA PHE A 228 80.43 -29.42 -9.33
C PHE A 228 79.82 -30.80 -9.10
N THR A 229 78.78 -30.86 -8.28
CA THR A 229 77.92 -32.03 -8.11
C THR A 229 76.48 -31.60 -7.87
N THR A 230 75.50 -32.44 -8.21
CA THR A 230 74.09 -32.19 -7.90
C THR A 230 73.65 -33.16 -6.82
N SER A 231 73.28 -32.64 -5.65
CA SER A 231 72.71 -33.40 -4.55
C SER A 231 71.19 -33.45 -4.72
N SER A 232 70.62 -34.63 -4.91
CA SER A 232 69.17 -34.83 -4.95
C SER A 232 68.77 -35.89 -3.93
N PHE A 233 67.83 -35.54 -3.05
CA PHE A 233 67.31 -36.41 -2.00
C PHE A 233 65.92 -35.96 -1.55
N GLN A 234 65.20 -36.85 -0.87
CA GLN A 234 63.90 -36.60 -0.28
C GLN A 234 63.94 -36.98 1.19
N PHE A 235 63.28 -36.20 2.04
CA PHE A 235 63.06 -36.56 3.43
C PHE A 235 61.65 -36.22 3.91
N PHE A 236 61.25 -36.89 4.98
CA PHE A 236 60.03 -36.61 5.73
C PHE A 236 60.41 -36.02 7.09
N TYR A 237 59.66 -35.03 7.54
CA TYR A 237 59.76 -34.42 8.85
C TYR A 237 58.43 -34.59 9.58
N GLU A 238 58.43 -35.38 10.65
CA GLU A 238 57.24 -35.67 11.46
C GLU A 238 56.76 -34.40 12.19
N THR A 239 55.51 -34.01 11.97
CA THR A 239 54.88 -32.87 12.64
C THR A 239 53.36 -32.83 12.43
N THR A 240 52.62 -32.43 13.45
CA THR A 240 51.17 -32.16 13.41
C THR A 240 50.79 -30.80 12.78
N LEU A 241 51.73 -30.04 12.20
CA LEU A 241 51.46 -28.67 11.70
C LEU A 241 50.28 -28.58 10.72
N GLN A 242 50.19 -29.42 9.68
CA GLN A 242 49.03 -29.36 8.76
C GLN A 242 47.73 -29.69 9.49
N ASP A 243 47.72 -30.77 10.28
CA ASP A 243 46.51 -31.19 10.98
C ASP A 243 45.97 -30.05 11.88
N ILE A 244 46.85 -29.26 12.51
CA ILE A 244 46.49 -28.05 13.28
C ILE A 244 46.04 -26.91 12.36
N VAL A 245 46.80 -26.56 11.32
CA VAL A 245 46.46 -25.44 10.42
C VAL A 245 45.12 -25.66 9.73
N GLU A 246 44.86 -26.87 9.23
CA GLU A 246 43.64 -27.20 8.49
C GLU A 246 42.46 -27.43 9.45
N THR A 247 42.63 -28.27 10.46
CA THR A 247 41.54 -28.67 11.38
C THR A 247 41.24 -27.60 12.43
N ALA A 248 42.26 -26.92 12.96
CA ALA A 248 42.12 -26.03 14.11
C ALA A 248 41.99 -24.55 13.76
N ALA A 249 42.72 -24.07 12.74
CA ALA A 249 42.65 -22.68 12.33
C ALA A 249 41.72 -22.48 11.12
N TYR A 250 41.94 -23.20 10.01
CA TYR A 250 41.27 -22.93 8.73
C TYR A 250 39.76 -23.16 8.76
N PHE A 251 39.28 -24.36 9.14
CA PHE A 251 37.84 -24.62 9.14
C PHE A 251 37.05 -23.74 10.12
N PRO A 252 37.51 -23.48 11.36
CA PRO A 252 36.83 -22.54 12.25
C PRO A 252 36.82 -21.10 11.72
N LEU A 253 37.92 -20.58 11.18
CA LEU A 253 37.94 -19.24 10.56
C LEU A 253 37.10 -19.17 9.28
N GLN A 254 36.92 -20.29 8.56
CA GLN A 254 36.02 -20.38 7.42
C GLN A 254 34.54 -20.33 7.86
N ALA A 255 34.19 -20.92 9.01
CA ALA A 255 32.85 -20.85 9.59
C ALA A 255 32.55 -19.46 10.17
N ASP A 256 33.50 -18.89 10.90
CA ASP A 256 33.46 -17.52 11.45
C ASP A 256 33.26 -16.46 10.36
N ARG A 257 33.99 -16.53 9.24
CA ARG A 257 33.75 -15.64 8.09
C ARG A 257 32.31 -15.66 7.60
N ASN A 258 31.63 -16.81 7.73
CA ASN A 258 30.26 -17.02 7.30
C ASN A 258 29.23 -16.83 8.45
N TYR A 259 29.66 -16.47 9.67
CA TYR A 259 28.82 -16.43 10.88
C TYR A 259 27.74 -15.35 10.85
N VAL A 260 28.00 -14.26 10.12
CA VAL A 260 27.10 -13.09 9.97
C VAL A 260 26.60 -12.95 8.52
N ASP A 261 26.73 -14.01 7.71
CA ASP A 261 26.12 -14.03 6.37
C ASP A 261 24.58 -14.18 6.51
N PHE A 262 23.84 -13.54 5.60
CA PHE A 262 22.36 -13.51 5.62
C PHE A 262 21.73 -14.86 5.24
N ASP A 263 20.53 -15.13 5.76
CA ASP A 263 19.57 -16.04 5.11
C ASP A 263 18.94 -15.32 3.90
N TYR A 264 19.31 -15.74 2.70
CA TYR A 264 18.83 -15.17 1.44
C TYR A 264 17.66 -15.96 0.85
N SER A 265 16.52 -16.01 1.56
CA SER A 265 15.26 -16.56 1.03
C SER A 265 14.27 -15.47 0.60
N GLU A 266 13.42 -15.74 -0.39
CA GLU A 266 12.37 -14.80 -0.86
C GLU A 266 11.36 -14.44 0.27
N ASN A 267 11.14 -15.38 1.20
CA ASN A 267 10.34 -15.13 2.40
C ASN A 267 11.11 -14.23 3.39
N THR A 268 12.39 -14.53 3.64
CA THR A 268 13.30 -13.77 4.51
C THR A 268 13.72 -12.42 3.91
N LEU A 269 13.11 -12.00 2.79
CA LEU A 269 13.29 -10.69 2.16
C LEU A 269 11.96 -9.94 1.97
N THR A 270 10.84 -10.50 2.46
CA THR A 270 9.50 -9.89 2.39
C THR A 270 8.87 -9.62 3.76
N GLU A 271 9.50 -10.08 4.84
CA GLU A 271 9.18 -9.71 6.23
C GLU A 271 9.66 -8.29 6.59
N GLY A 272 9.06 -7.66 7.63
CA GLY A 272 9.35 -6.26 7.98
C GLY A 272 10.68 -6.03 8.74
N SER A 273 11.37 -7.10 9.13
CA SER A 273 12.64 -7.10 9.86
C SER A 273 13.32 -8.45 9.65
N HIS A 274 14.63 -8.49 9.45
CA HIS A 274 15.37 -9.73 9.19
C HIS A 274 16.49 -9.91 10.20
N GLN A 275 16.69 -11.16 10.66
CA GLN A 275 17.78 -11.52 11.57
C GLN A 275 18.96 -12.11 10.78
N PHE A 276 20.18 -11.68 11.10
CA PHE A 276 21.39 -12.33 10.58
C PHE A 276 21.54 -13.76 11.11
N GLY A 277 21.94 -14.69 10.23
CA GLY A 277 22.33 -16.05 10.57
C GLY A 277 21.19 -16.95 11.10
N SER A 278 20.46 -17.62 10.19
CA SER A 278 19.52 -18.68 10.60
C SER A 278 20.25 -19.97 11.01
N SER A 279 19.64 -20.74 11.91
CA SER A 279 20.23 -22.02 12.33
C SER A 279 20.16 -23.09 11.24
N GLU A 280 19.29 -22.89 10.25
CA GLU A 280 19.10 -23.76 9.09
C GLU A 280 20.20 -23.54 8.04
N ASP A 281 20.72 -22.32 7.86
CA ASP A 281 21.74 -22.05 6.84
C ASP A 281 23.13 -22.52 7.22
N VAL A 282 23.47 -22.42 8.51
CA VAL A 282 24.66 -23.08 9.07
C VAL A 282 24.58 -24.60 8.86
N GLN A 283 23.37 -25.20 8.90
CA GLN A 283 23.15 -26.62 8.59
C GLN A 283 23.10 -26.91 7.08
N ASN A 284 22.70 -25.96 6.23
CA ASN A 284 22.68 -26.16 4.79
C ASN A 284 24.09 -26.07 4.17
N VAL A 285 24.93 -25.13 4.62
CA VAL A 285 26.29 -24.90 4.09
C VAL A 285 27.28 -25.96 4.56
N PHE A 286 27.20 -26.36 5.83
CA PHE A 286 28.14 -27.32 6.43
C PHE A 286 27.53 -28.75 6.60
N GLY A 287 26.25 -28.92 6.22
CA GLY A 287 25.49 -30.16 6.35
C GLY A 287 24.98 -30.41 7.77
N ASN A 288 24.75 -31.69 8.11
CA ASN A 288 24.45 -32.12 9.49
C ASN A 288 25.62 -31.94 10.49
N SER A 289 26.55 -31.03 10.17
CA SER A 289 27.51 -30.47 11.11
C SER A 289 26.77 -29.72 12.22
N ASN A 290 26.64 -30.39 13.35
CA ASN A 290 27.47 -30.15 14.52
C ASN A 290 27.66 -28.73 15.11
N CYS A 291 27.20 -27.67 14.47
CA CYS A 291 27.13 -26.33 15.03
C CYS A 291 25.73 -26.06 15.57
N VAL A 292 25.68 -25.48 16.76
CA VAL A 292 24.47 -25.39 17.58
C VAL A 292 24.43 -23.99 18.14
N LEU A 293 23.28 -23.35 17.98
CA LEU A 293 22.99 -22.08 18.61
C LEU A 293 23.00 -22.27 20.15
N GLU A 294 23.98 -21.68 20.82
CA GLU A 294 23.94 -21.47 22.26
C GLU A 294 23.26 -20.13 22.55
N THR A 295 22.09 -20.22 23.18
CA THR A 295 21.32 -19.08 23.64
C THR A 295 21.96 -18.46 24.89
N HIS A 296 22.61 -17.31 24.78
CA HIS A 296 23.11 -16.53 25.93
C HIS A 296 22.03 -15.54 26.38
N PRO A 297 21.91 -15.19 27.68
CA PRO A 297 20.94 -14.18 28.16
C PRO A 297 21.10 -12.74 27.61
N SER A 298 21.98 -12.52 26.62
CA SER A 298 22.16 -11.24 25.92
C SER A 298 22.14 -11.34 24.39
N LYS A 299 22.35 -12.53 23.80
CA LYS A 299 22.16 -12.85 22.37
C LYS A 299 22.44 -14.33 22.12
N ASP A 300 21.93 -14.88 21.03
CA ASP A 300 22.22 -16.25 20.64
C ASP A 300 23.49 -16.31 19.77
N PHE A 301 24.32 -17.34 19.94
CA PHE A 301 25.57 -17.49 19.17
C PHE A 301 25.83 -18.95 18.75
N TYR A 302 26.33 -19.17 17.52
CA TYR A 302 26.64 -20.51 17.02
C TYR A 302 27.94 -21.05 17.61
N ARG A 303 27.84 -21.72 18.76
CA ARG A 303 28.93 -22.58 19.22
C ARG A 303 28.93 -23.87 18.38
N CYS A 304 30.07 -24.25 17.82
CA CYS A 304 30.22 -25.56 17.20
C CYS A 304 30.32 -26.71 18.24
N THR A 305 29.22 -26.96 18.98
CA THR A 305 29.17 -27.80 20.20
C THR A 305 29.46 -29.28 19.94
N LYS A 306 29.14 -29.81 18.75
CA LYS A 306 29.68 -31.10 18.31
C LYS A 306 30.99 -30.90 17.56
N LYS A 307 32.02 -30.55 18.33
CA LYS A 307 33.25 -31.32 18.24
C LYS A 307 33.90 -31.40 16.84
N LEU A 308 34.51 -30.32 16.36
CA LEU A 308 35.90 -30.48 15.85
C LEU A 308 36.84 -30.95 16.97
N VAL A 309 36.42 -30.78 18.23
CA VAL A 309 36.94 -31.43 19.45
C VAL A 309 36.98 -32.97 19.38
N SER A 310 36.29 -33.66 18.48
CA SER A 310 36.55 -35.11 18.27
C SER A 310 37.93 -35.26 17.63
N GLY A 311 38.25 -34.40 16.64
CA GLY A 311 39.60 -34.12 16.15
C GLY A 311 40.53 -33.58 17.24
N TYR A 312 40.24 -32.45 17.91
CA TYR A 312 41.20 -31.90 18.89
C TYR A 312 41.56 -32.87 20.01
N SER A 313 40.60 -33.62 20.56
CA SER A 313 40.91 -34.64 21.59
C SER A 313 41.54 -35.93 21.04
N THR A 314 41.46 -36.22 19.73
CA THR A 314 42.27 -37.29 19.10
C THR A 314 43.64 -36.81 18.60
N LEU A 315 43.80 -35.51 18.37
CA LEU A 315 45.04 -34.84 17.96
C LEU A 315 45.85 -34.32 19.17
N GLY A 316 45.25 -34.27 20.36
CA GLY A 316 45.87 -33.72 21.57
C GLY A 316 46.06 -32.19 21.53
N VAL A 317 45.14 -31.47 20.88
CA VAL A 317 45.21 -30.00 20.70
C VAL A 317 44.36 -29.28 21.74
N ASP A 318 44.99 -28.43 22.54
CA ASP A 318 44.33 -27.43 23.38
C ASP A 318 44.22 -26.08 22.61
N MET A 319 43.21 -25.26 22.93
CA MET A 319 43.02 -23.95 22.30
C MET A 319 42.83 -22.85 23.36
N ALA A 320 43.50 -21.72 23.15
CA ALA A 320 43.32 -20.47 23.90
C ALA A 320 42.86 -19.35 22.96
N LYS A 321 41.96 -18.50 23.44
CA LYS A 321 41.51 -17.25 22.82
C LYS A 321 41.93 -16.08 23.72
N GLU A 322 42.50 -15.03 23.14
CA GLU A 322 42.81 -13.76 23.81
C GLU A 322 42.31 -12.60 22.94
N ASP A 323 41.54 -11.67 23.50
CA ASP A 323 41.04 -10.49 22.78
C ASP A 323 41.96 -9.29 23.04
N LEU A 324 42.41 -8.64 21.97
CA LEU A 324 43.40 -7.55 22.00
C LEU A 324 42.73 -6.18 22.12
N LEU A 325 43.50 -5.16 22.53
CA LEU A 325 42.99 -3.80 22.79
C LEU A 325 42.45 -3.06 21.55
N ASN A 326 42.87 -3.48 20.35
CA ASN A 326 42.38 -2.97 19.06
C ASN A 326 41.17 -3.76 18.51
N GLY A 327 40.73 -4.78 19.26
CA GLY A 327 39.61 -5.66 18.92
C GLY A 327 39.96 -6.91 18.13
N ASP A 328 41.22 -7.08 17.71
CA ASP A 328 41.66 -8.32 17.09
C ASP A 328 41.58 -9.48 18.09
N THR A 329 41.24 -10.67 17.61
CA THR A 329 41.24 -11.89 18.42
C THR A 329 42.47 -12.73 18.09
N LEU A 330 43.23 -13.13 19.10
CA LEU A 330 44.33 -14.08 19.01
C LEU A 330 43.85 -15.50 19.34
N PHE A 331 44.22 -16.46 18.50
CA PHE A 331 43.99 -17.89 18.73
C PHE A 331 45.32 -18.64 18.80
N THR A 332 45.56 -19.35 19.89
CA THR A 332 46.73 -20.24 20.05
C THR A 332 46.28 -21.68 20.22
N PHE A 333 46.81 -22.57 19.39
CA PHE A 333 46.52 -23.99 19.34
C PHE A 333 47.77 -24.80 19.72
N SER A 334 47.71 -25.56 20.80
CA SER A 334 48.88 -26.24 21.37
C SER A 334 48.71 -27.75 21.32
N SER A 335 49.61 -28.43 20.60
CA SER A 335 49.78 -29.89 20.62
C SER A 335 51.09 -30.28 21.35
N PRO A 336 51.34 -31.58 21.62
CA PRO A 336 52.61 -32.03 22.18
C PRO A 336 53.86 -31.74 21.31
N GLU A 337 53.67 -31.42 20.03
CA GLU A 337 54.74 -31.22 19.05
C GLU A 337 54.84 -29.77 18.52
N VAL A 338 53.70 -29.07 18.44
CA VAL A 338 53.59 -27.76 17.78
C VAL A 338 52.61 -26.87 18.55
N GLU A 339 53.04 -25.64 18.80
CA GLU A 339 52.18 -24.52 19.18
C GLU A 339 51.98 -23.66 17.94
N TYR A 340 50.74 -23.41 17.52
CA TYR A 340 50.39 -22.61 16.34
C TYR A 340 49.48 -21.44 16.74
N THR A 341 49.90 -20.23 16.43
CA THR A 341 49.22 -18.98 16.81
C THR A 341 48.85 -18.18 15.57
N ILE A 342 47.62 -17.68 15.53
CA ILE A 342 47.07 -16.90 14.42
C ILE A 342 46.11 -15.85 14.95
N ALA A 343 46.04 -14.69 14.29
CA ALA A 343 45.11 -13.63 14.62
C ALA A 343 43.90 -13.62 13.67
N ARG A 344 42.78 -13.10 14.16
CA ARG A 344 41.63 -12.64 13.41
C ARG A 344 41.56 -11.13 13.57
N GLN A 345 41.48 -10.42 12.46
CA GLN A 345 41.35 -8.97 12.47
C GLN A 345 39.95 -8.54 12.87
N ASN A 346 39.84 -7.48 13.67
CA ASN A 346 38.58 -6.83 14.05
C ASN A 346 37.77 -6.38 12.81
N ARG A 347 36.44 -6.52 12.86
CA ARG A 347 35.48 -6.23 11.79
C ARG A 347 34.35 -5.34 12.31
N PRO A 348 33.72 -4.51 11.45
CA PRO A 348 32.56 -3.73 11.87
C PRO A 348 31.37 -4.64 12.20
N PRO A 349 30.50 -4.25 13.15
CA PRO A 349 29.22 -4.90 13.36
C PRO A 349 28.32 -4.77 12.13
N ALA A 350 27.39 -5.71 11.97
CA ALA A 350 26.38 -5.71 10.91
C ALA A 350 25.06 -5.16 11.46
N LEU A 351 24.59 -4.02 10.95
CA LEU A 351 23.31 -3.42 11.34
C LEU A 351 22.15 -4.12 10.61
N ASP A 352 21.10 -4.50 11.36
CA ASP A 352 19.89 -5.09 10.78
C ASP A 352 19.15 -4.02 9.98
N TYR A 353 18.63 -4.36 8.79
CA TYR A 353 17.95 -3.38 7.94
C TYR A 353 16.65 -2.88 8.58
N ILE A 354 16.63 -1.61 8.98
CA ILE A 354 15.48 -0.98 9.64
C ILE A 354 14.47 -0.59 8.57
N SER A 355 13.28 -1.18 8.66
CA SER A 355 12.18 -0.89 7.74
C SER A 355 10.81 -1.11 8.39
N ARG A 356 9.77 -0.54 7.78
CA ARG A 356 8.37 -0.89 8.06
C ARG A 356 7.52 -0.52 6.85
N TYR A 357 7.06 -1.52 6.09
CA TYR A 357 6.34 -1.33 4.82
C TYR A 357 7.15 -0.55 3.77
N ALA A 358 8.45 -0.87 3.66
CA ALA A 358 9.43 -0.16 2.83
C ALA A 358 8.99 -0.04 1.37
N CYS A 359 9.35 1.09 0.76
CA CYS A 359 9.07 1.37 -0.63
C CYS A 359 10.16 2.22 -1.27
N PRO A 360 11.16 1.59 -1.92
CA PRO A 360 12.20 2.28 -2.67
C PRO A 360 11.64 3.25 -3.71
N ALA A 361 10.58 2.84 -4.44
CA ALA A 361 9.94 3.67 -5.47
C ALA A 361 9.14 4.88 -4.92
N GLY A 362 8.78 4.87 -3.63
CA GLY A 362 8.15 5.99 -2.93
C GLY A 362 9.15 6.82 -2.11
N GLU A 363 10.44 6.47 -2.18
CA GLU A 363 11.56 7.07 -1.48
C GLU A 363 11.47 7.02 0.06
N TYR A 364 10.98 5.90 0.62
CA TYR A 364 10.96 5.70 2.08
C TYR A 364 11.20 4.23 2.48
N ASP A 365 11.74 4.04 3.68
CA ASP A 365 12.05 2.74 4.29
C ASP A 365 11.04 2.37 5.38
N TYR A 366 10.46 3.39 6.01
CA TYR A 366 9.56 3.23 7.16
C TYR A 366 8.30 4.10 7.00
N LEU A 367 7.13 3.46 6.91
CA LEU A 367 5.83 4.12 6.83
C LEU A 367 5.23 4.33 8.23
N ALA A 368 4.72 5.53 8.48
CA ALA A 368 3.80 5.86 9.55
C ALA A 368 2.58 6.59 8.98
N ILE A 369 1.43 6.49 9.64
CA ILE A 369 0.19 7.16 9.23
C ILE A 369 -0.38 7.84 10.47
N ALA A 370 -0.40 9.17 10.50
CA ALA A 370 -0.73 9.92 11.70
C ALA A 370 -2.08 9.48 12.32
N GLY A 371 -2.08 9.18 13.62
CA GLY A 371 -3.29 8.74 14.34
C GLY A 371 -3.79 7.30 14.03
N HIS A 372 -3.14 6.54 13.14
CA HIS A 372 -3.47 5.12 12.92
C HIS A 372 -3.14 4.29 14.19
N PRO A 373 -3.95 3.29 14.60
CA PRO A 373 -3.69 2.51 15.81
C PRO A 373 -2.31 1.83 15.80
N ASP A 374 -1.94 1.19 14.70
CA ASP A 374 -0.70 0.40 14.59
C ASP A 374 0.44 1.15 13.89
N LEU A 375 0.13 2.24 13.18
CA LEU A 375 1.08 2.99 12.33
C LEU A 375 1.23 4.46 12.72
N GLY A 376 0.46 4.94 13.69
CA GLY A 376 0.49 6.31 14.18
C GLY A 376 1.69 6.66 15.03
N LYS A 377 2.54 5.68 15.34
CA LYS A 377 3.83 5.88 16.01
C LYS A 377 4.97 5.50 15.09
N VAL A 378 6.06 6.24 15.17
CA VAL A 378 7.37 5.80 14.68
C VAL A 378 8.09 5.19 15.88
N GLU A 379 8.33 3.88 15.85
CA GLU A 379 9.05 3.14 16.88
C GLU A 379 10.11 2.29 16.18
N ILE A 380 11.35 2.77 16.23
CA ILE A 380 12.49 2.18 15.55
C ILE A 380 13.47 1.71 16.63
N THR A 381 13.66 0.40 16.73
CA THR A 381 14.73 -0.19 17.52
C THR A 381 15.78 -0.69 16.56
N ALA A 382 17.00 -0.16 16.68
CA ALA A 382 18.13 -0.71 15.96
C ALA A 382 18.55 -2.03 16.60
N THR A 383 18.91 -3.00 15.76
CA THR A 383 19.53 -4.26 16.16
C THR A 383 20.74 -4.49 15.26
N ALA A 384 21.81 -5.06 15.80
CA ALA A 384 23.03 -5.34 15.03
C ALA A 384 23.76 -6.55 15.62
N SER A 385 24.41 -7.34 14.78
CA SER A 385 25.22 -8.50 15.17
C SER A 385 26.69 -8.25 14.84
N ASP A 386 27.56 -8.42 15.83
CA ASP A 386 29.00 -8.21 15.66
C ASP A 386 29.71 -9.51 15.26
N PRO A 387 30.49 -9.53 14.15
CA PRO A 387 31.24 -10.71 13.73
C PRO A 387 32.25 -11.21 14.77
N ASP A 388 32.80 -10.32 15.59
CA ASP A 388 33.84 -10.60 16.58
C ASP A 388 33.27 -10.82 17.99
N GLU A 389 32.03 -11.30 18.03
CA GLU A 389 31.24 -11.69 19.20
C GLU A 389 31.04 -10.55 20.24
N GLN A 390 31.16 -9.29 19.81
CA GLN A 390 30.88 -8.13 20.65
C GLN A 390 29.36 -7.91 20.87
N VAL A 391 29.05 -7.05 21.84
CA VAL A 391 27.77 -6.33 21.86
C VAL A 391 28.07 -4.91 21.31
N PRO A 392 27.59 -4.55 20.11
CA PRO A 392 27.85 -3.24 19.52
C PRO A 392 27.09 -2.13 20.27
N ASN A 393 27.60 -0.90 20.19
CA ASN A 393 26.90 0.28 20.70
C ASN A 393 25.89 0.75 19.64
N LEU A 394 24.60 0.68 19.97
CA LEU A 394 23.51 1.02 19.06
C LEU A 394 23.00 2.45 19.31
N GLN A 395 22.78 3.20 18.23
CA GLN A 395 22.33 4.59 18.28
C GLN A 395 21.34 4.87 17.14
N VAL A 396 20.19 5.48 17.44
CA VAL A 396 19.26 6.03 16.45
C VAL A 396 19.03 7.51 16.78
N ILE A 397 19.43 8.39 15.87
CA ILE A 397 19.39 9.85 16.04
C ILE A 397 18.75 10.54 14.83
N ASP A 398 18.23 11.75 15.00
CA ASP A 398 17.76 12.56 13.89
C ASP A 398 18.95 13.07 13.06
N ALA A 399 18.96 12.81 11.76
CA ALA A 399 20.02 13.24 10.85
C ALA A 399 19.76 14.62 10.23
N SER A 400 18.53 15.12 10.30
CA SER A 400 18.02 16.18 9.44
C SER A 400 18.11 17.58 10.04
N GLY A 401 18.11 17.71 11.36
CA GLY A 401 18.34 18.97 12.09
C GLY A 401 17.26 20.05 11.97
N GLU A 402 16.37 19.99 10.96
CA GLU A 402 15.34 21.00 10.71
C GLU A 402 13.92 20.57 11.09
N ASN A 403 13.64 19.27 11.26
CA ASN A 403 12.32 18.75 11.61
C ASN A 403 12.41 17.57 12.61
N LEU A 404 12.37 17.87 13.91
CA LEU A 404 12.40 16.86 14.96
C LEU A 404 11.13 16.00 14.95
N LEU A 405 11.28 14.67 14.85
CA LEU A 405 10.19 13.71 15.08
C LEU A 405 9.72 13.67 16.56
N SER A 406 10.51 14.17 17.50
CA SER A 406 10.14 14.34 18.92
C SER A 406 10.97 15.42 19.61
N ASP A 407 10.36 16.16 20.55
CA ASP A 407 11.08 17.02 21.48
C ASP A 407 11.95 16.17 22.43
N GLU A 408 13.27 16.30 22.31
CA GLU A 408 14.32 15.65 23.13
C GLU A 408 14.29 14.10 23.17
N ASN A 409 15.31 13.46 22.56
CA ASN A 409 15.76 12.13 22.98
C ASN A 409 17.30 12.11 23.11
N PRO A 410 17.85 11.53 24.19
CA PRO A 410 19.28 11.20 24.23
C PRO A 410 19.58 10.07 23.22
N VAL A 411 20.86 9.93 22.88
CA VAL A 411 21.39 8.81 22.08
C VAL A 411 20.92 7.48 22.70
N SER A 412 20.19 6.68 21.91
CA SER A 412 19.49 5.46 22.35
C SER A 412 19.43 4.42 21.22
N GLU A 413 19.37 3.14 21.58
CA GLU A 413 19.13 2.02 20.63
C GLU A 413 17.70 2.02 20.06
N THR A 414 16.75 2.63 20.78
CA THR A 414 15.35 2.81 20.35
C THR A 414 15.00 4.29 20.23
N PHE A 415 14.45 4.67 19.08
CA PHE A 415 13.80 5.94 18.80
C PHE A 415 12.27 5.78 18.82
N LEU A 416 11.57 6.64 19.57
CA LEU A 416 10.11 6.63 19.67
C LEU A 416 9.51 8.03 19.50
N ALA A 417 8.70 8.22 18.45
CA ALA A 417 7.82 9.36 18.28
C ALA A 417 6.34 8.89 18.31
N SER A 418 5.63 9.28 19.36
CA SER A 418 4.24 8.83 19.59
C SER A 418 3.16 9.62 18.84
N ASN A 419 3.46 10.86 18.42
CA ASN A 419 2.56 11.73 17.66
C ASN A 419 3.35 12.46 16.55
N PRO A 420 3.91 11.75 15.57
CA PRO A 420 4.69 12.35 14.50
C PRO A 420 3.79 13.21 13.61
N VAL A 421 4.29 14.38 13.20
CA VAL A 421 3.59 15.29 12.26
C VAL A 421 3.74 14.74 10.83
N PRO A 422 2.73 14.82 9.96
CA PRO A 422 2.86 14.41 8.56
C PRO A 422 4.02 15.11 7.85
N GLY A 423 4.88 14.34 7.18
CA GLY A 423 6.14 14.83 6.61
C GLY A 423 7.07 13.71 6.16
N ARG A 424 8.24 14.10 5.64
CA ARG A 424 9.35 13.20 5.31
C ARG A 424 10.54 13.53 6.21
N TYR A 425 11.14 12.50 6.80
CA TYR A 425 12.19 12.62 7.81
C TYR A 425 13.32 11.62 7.52
N ILE A 426 14.51 11.88 8.06
CA ILE A 426 15.64 10.96 7.96
C ILE A 426 16.25 10.79 9.36
N LEU A 427 16.22 9.58 9.87
CA LEU A 427 17.01 9.20 11.05
C LEU A 427 18.30 8.52 10.60
N LYS A 428 19.38 8.70 11.37
CA LYS A 428 20.59 7.90 11.25
C LYS A 428 20.59 6.84 12.34
N ALA A 429 20.48 5.58 11.94
CA ALA A 429 20.81 4.44 12.78
C ALA A 429 22.29 4.10 12.62
N THR A 430 22.97 3.75 13.70
CA THR A 430 24.39 3.39 13.74
C THR A 430 24.61 2.24 14.71
N ALA A 431 25.41 1.25 14.30
CA ALA A 431 26.02 0.24 15.15
C ALA A 431 27.53 0.50 15.17
N GLU A 432 28.06 0.92 16.30
CA GLU A 432 29.50 1.14 16.50
C GLU A 432 30.11 -0.08 17.21
N ASP A 433 31.30 -0.50 16.78
CA ASP A 433 32.12 -1.44 17.53
C ASP A 433 32.40 -0.89 18.95
N LYS A 434 32.44 -1.80 19.91
CA LYS A 434 32.69 -1.54 21.32
C LYS A 434 34.14 -1.18 21.63
N TYR A 435 35.10 -1.57 20.80
CA TYR A 435 36.51 -1.30 21.04
C TYR A 435 36.86 0.18 20.85
N LEU A 436 37.32 0.81 21.93
CA LEU A 436 37.85 2.16 21.92
C LEU A 436 38.96 2.29 20.86
N ASN A 437 38.77 3.23 19.93
CA ASN A 437 39.64 3.60 18.81
C ASN A 437 39.58 2.71 17.54
N SER A 438 38.67 1.73 17.41
CA SER A 438 38.56 0.99 16.14
C SER A 438 37.94 1.83 15.00
N ASN A 439 37.03 2.76 15.34
CA ASN A 439 36.22 3.56 14.39
C ASN A 439 35.43 2.69 13.39
N LEU A 440 35.22 1.40 13.69
CA LEU A 440 34.47 0.48 12.86
C LEU A 440 32.98 0.63 13.21
N GLN A 441 32.17 0.99 12.21
CA GLN A 441 30.73 1.17 12.38
C GLN A 441 29.96 0.81 11.11
N ASP A 442 28.72 0.37 11.30
CA ASP A 442 27.72 0.25 10.26
C ASP A 442 26.57 1.23 10.55
N GLU A 443 25.92 1.75 9.51
CA GLU A 443 24.94 2.83 9.62
C GLU A 443 23.92 2.81 8.48
N GLN A 444 22.71 3.26 8.77
CA GLN A 444 21.62 3.40 7.81
C GLN A 444 20.97 4.77 7.96
N ALA A 445 20.76 5.47 6.84
CA ALA A 445 19.86 6.61 6.77
C ALA A 445 18.42 6.11 6.57
N VAL A 446 17.68 5.93 7.67
CA VAL A 446 16.29 5.45 7.67
C VAL A 446 15.37 6.58 7.22
N ARG A 447 14.83 6.47 6.01
CA ARG A 447 13.92 7.47 5.44
C ARG A 447 12.49 7.16 5.89
N ILE A 448 11.87 8.09 6.58
CA ILE A 448 10.56 7.91 7.22
C ILE A 448 9.53 8.77 6.49
N LEU A 449 8.47 8.12 6.02
CA LEU A 449 7.28 8.80 5.54
C LEU A 449 6.21 8.76 6.63
N VAL A 450 5.82 9.93 7.14
CA VAL A 450 4.66 10.08 8.01
C VAL A 450 3.54 10.64 7.16
N ASP A 451 2.57 9.81 6.79
CA ASP A 451 1.46 10.22 5.94
C ASP A 451 0.34 10.91 6.75
N PRO A 452 -0.48 11.79 6.12
CA PRO A 452 -1.61 12.42 6.77
C PRO A 452 -2.61 11.43 7.36
N PRO A 453 -3.39 11.83 8.38
CA PRO A 453 -4.32 10.92 9.04
C PRO A 453 -5.45 10.51 8.10
N MET A 454 -5.76 9.21 8.06
CA MET A 454 -6.86 8.64 7.23
C MET A 454 -8.26 8.93 7.82
N ILE A 455 -8.51 10.18 8.20
CA ILE A 455 -9.78 10.64 8.77
C ILE A 455 -10.71 11.07 7.62
N SER A 456 -11.73 10.26 7.38
CA SER A 456 -12.90 10.62 6.58
C SER A 456 -14.09 10.97 7.46
N SER A 457 -15.06 11.71 6.91
CA SER A 457 -16.36 11.92 7.55
C SER A 457 -17.48 11.76 6.53
N ILE A 458 -18.59 11.15 6.95
CA ILE A 458 -19.81 11.03 6.14
C ILE A 458 -21.00 11.63 6.91
N LYS A 459 -21.84 12.40 6.22
CA LYS A 459 -23.13 12.89 6.70
C LYS A 459 -24.20 12.58 5.67
N VAL A 460 -25.40 12.26 6.14
CA VAL A 460 -26.58 12.03 5.30
C VAL A 460 -27.69 12.94 5.80
N TYR A 461 -28.36 13.67 4.91
CA TYR A 461 -29.47 14.56 5.25
C TYR A 461 -30.46 14.70 4.10
N HIS A 462 -31.69 15.07 4.41
CA HIS A 462 -32.70 15.50 3.44
C HIS A 462 -32.53 16.99 3.11
N ASN A 463 -33.09 17.43 1.98
CA ASN A 463 -32.98 18.83 1.56
C ASN A 463 -34.05 19.77 2.16
N TYR A 464 -35.05 19.22 2.86
CA TYR A 464 -36.15 19.98 3.47
C TYR A 464 -35.68 20.89 4.64
N PRO A 465 -35.86 22.22 4.56
CA PRO A 465 -35.46 23.15 5.63
C PRO A 465 -36.27 22.95 6.91
N GLY A 466 -35.65 23.08 8.09
CA GLY A 466 -36.37 23.10 9.38
C GLY A 466 -36.99 21.77 9.85
N LEU A 467 -37.14 20.79 8.96
CA LEU A 467 -37.44 19.41 9.34
C LEU A 467 -36.29 18.90 10.21
N LYS A 468 -36.60 18.53 11.47
CA LYS A 468 -35.62 17.94 12.36
C LYS A 468 -35.27 16.53 11.88
N THR A 469 -33.99 16.19 11.99
CA THR A 469 -33.56 14.78 11.98
C THR A 469 -34.20 14.02 13.15
N ALA A 470 -33.92 12.72 13.27
CA ALA A 470 -34.43 11.93 14.38
C ALA A 470 -33.99 12.49 15.76
N THR A 471 -34.47 11.89 16.84
CA THR A 471 -34.25 12.32 18.24
C THR A 471 -32.77 12.42 18.69
N ASP A 472 -31.83 12.03 17.84
CA ASP A 472 -30.39 12.23 17.93
C ASP A 472 -29.90 12.82 16.58
N GLU A 473 -29.15 13.93 16.60
CA GLU A 473 -28.59 14.59 15.41
C GLU A 473 -27.64 13.69 14.60
N SER A 474 -27.14 12.59 15.18
CA SER A 474 -26.30 11.60 14.49
C SER A 474 -27.08 10.59 13.64
N ILE A 475 -28.41 10.59 13.68
CA ILE A 475 -29.28 9.67 12.94
C ILE A 475 -29.97 10.40 11.79
N ALA A 476 -29.60 10.05 10.57
CA ALA A 476 -30.24 10.57 9.36
C ALA A 476 -31.60 9.91 9.12
N LEU A 477 -32.65 10.71 8.97
CA LEU A 477 -33.96 10.26 8.50
C LEU A 477 -34.03 10.42 6.98
N VAL A 478 -34.36 9.34 6.27
CA VAL A 478 -34.48 9.32 4.80
C VAL A 478 -35.76 8.64 4.38
N SER A 479 -36.19 8.86 3.13
CA SER A 479 -37.35 8.21 2.53
C SER A 479 -37.02 7.71 1.13
N PRO A 480 -37.58 6.57 0.66
CA PRO A 480 -37.45 6.12 -0.73
C PRO A 480 -38.06 7.10 -1.76
N GLU A 481 -39.00 7.96 -1.34
CA GLU A 481 -39.73 8.87 -2.23
C GLU A 481 -39.10 10.26 -2.38
N ASP A 482 -38.08 10.56 -1.57
CA ASP A 482 -37.52 11.89 -1.38
C ASP A 482 -36.03 11.92 -1.72
N PRO A 483 -35.53 13.01 -2.31
CA PRO A 483 -34.11 13.12 -2.58
C PRO A 483 -33.31 13.41 -1.30
N ILE A 484 -32.12 12.83 -1.26
CA ILE A 484 -31.20 12.90 -0.14
C ILE A 484 -29.84 13.43 -0.60
N THR A 485 -29.13 14.08 0.32
CA THR A 485 -27.74 14.52 0.14
C THR A 485 -26.82 13.69 1.04
N ILE A 486 -25.75 13.16 0.44
CA ILE A 486 -24.64 12.53 1.15
C ILE A 486 -23.42 13.43 0.99
N GLU A 487 -22.95 13.98 2.11
CA GLU A 487 -21.76 14.83 2.19
C GLU A 487 -20.60 14.02 2.74
N VAL A 488 -19.50 13.97 1.99
CA VAL A 488 -18.30 13.20 2.33
C VAL A 488 -17.09 14.11 2.34
N LYS A 489 -16.31 14.01 3.41
CA LYS A 489 -14.95 14.54 3.48
C LYS A 489 -13.97 13.36 3.44
N LEU A 490 -13.05 13.38 2.49
CA LEU A 490 -11.97 12.41 2.36
C LEU A 490 -10.72 12.90 3.10
N PRO A 491 -9.76 12.00 3.41
CA PRO A 491 -8.46 12.37 3.94
C PRO A 491 -7.67 13.31 3.02
N GLU A 492 -6.63 13.92 3.57
CA GLU A 492 -5.69 14.72 2.78
C GLU A 492 -4.88 13.84 1.82
N LYS A 493 -4.35 14.43 0.75
CA LYS A 493 -3.59 13.70 -0.27
C LYS A 493 -2.31 13.12 0.35
N SER A 494 -2.08 11.83 0.12
CA SER A 494 -0.87 11.12 0.55
C SER A 494 0.42 11.80 0.04
N LEU A 495 1.39 11.94 0.94
CA LEU A 495 2.76 12.41 0.69
C LEU A 495 3.62 11.34 -0.01
N SER A 496 3.12 10.09 -0.08
CA SER A 496 3.67 9.05 -0.96
C SER A 496 3.37 9.28 -2.45
N GLY A 497 2.39 10.14 -2.77
CA GLY A 497 1.88 10.33 -4.13
C GLY A 497 0.83 9.29 -4.58
N ASN A 498 0.63 8.21 -3.81
CA ASN A 498 -0.42 7.22 -4.09
C ASN A 498 -1.82 7.87 -4.05
N LEU A 499 -2.72 7.38 -4.90
CA LEU A 499 -4.12 7.81 -4.94
C LEU A 499 -4.96 6.93 -4.02
N GLY A 500 -5.86 7.55 -3.27
CA GLY A 500 -6.86 6.84 -2.49
C GLY A 500 -8.10 6.49 -3.31
N GLU A 501 -8.73 5.38 -2.97
CA GLU A 501 -10.03 4.94 -3.48
C GLU A 501 -11.07 5.02 -2.36
N PHE A 502 -12.35 5.19 -2.70
CA PHE A 502 -13.43 5.10 -1.73
C PHE A 502 -14.66 4.38 -2.27
N HIS A 503 -15.36 3.69 -1.38
CA HIS A 503 -16.52 2.86 -1.67
C HIS A 503 -17.63 3.11 -0.64
N PHE A 504 -18.89 2.98 -1.07
CA PHE A 504 -20.06 3.02 -0.19
C PHE A 504 -20.76 1.65 -0.13
N SER A 505 -21.21 1.29 1.06
CA SER A 505 -22.15 0.18 1.26
C SER A 505 -23.21 0.57 2.28
N PHE A 506 -24.46 0.18 2.03
CA PHE A 506 -25.55 0.36 2.98
C PHE A 506 -26.02 -1.00 3.49
N THR A 507 -25.97 -1.20 4.80
CA THR A 507 -26.32 -2.48 5.44
C THR A 507 -27.42 -2.27 6.45
N ASN A 508 -28.49 -3.07 6.33
CA ASN A 508 -29.59 -3.11 7.28
C ASN A 508 -29.90 -4.58 7.69
N PRO A 509 -30.82 -4.84 8.64
CA PRO A 509 -31.13 -6.20 9.10
C PRO A 509 -31.68 -7.17 8.05
N ILE A 510 -32.10 -6.67 6.87
CA ILE A 510 -32.70 -7.44 5.78
C ILE A 510 -31.66 -7.75 4.69
N ARG A 511 -30.81 -6.79 4.33
CA ARG A 511 -29.80 -6.93 3.27
C ARG A 511 -28.65 -5.93 3.39
N GLU A 512 -27.55 -6.30 2.75
CA GLU A 512 -26.45 -5.42 2.38
C GLU A 512 -26.61 -5.02 0.90
N ILE A 513 -26.49 -3.72 0.63
CA ILE A 513 -26.56 -3.11 -0.70
C ILE A 513 -25.25 -2.34 -0.91
N PRO A 514 -24.23 -2.96 -1.53
CA PRO A 514 -23.08 -2.22 -2.03
C PRO A 514 -23.52 -1.36 -3.22
N PHE A 515 -23.09 -0.10 -3.29
CA PHE A 515 -23.37 0.75 -4.44
C PHE A 515 -22.18 1.66 -4.78
N LEU A 516 -21.81 1.67 -6.06
CA LEU A 516 -20.72 2.47 -6.58
C LEU A 516 -21.23 3.85 -6.99
N LEU A 517 -20.98 4.86 -6.16
CA LEU A 517 -20.85 6.24 -6.63
C LEU A 517 -19.46 6.36 -7.27
N PHE A 518 -19.42 6.69 -8.56
CA PHE A 518 -18.22 6.70 -9.43
C PHE A 518 -16.90 6.99 -8.71
N SER A 519 -16.01 5.99 -8.67
CA SER A 519 -14.60 6.17 -8.35
C SER A 519 -13.87 6.80 -9.53
N GLY A 520 -12.89 7.67 -9.23
CA GLY A 520 -12.16 8.44 -10.22
C GLY A 520 -11.07 7.66 -10.96
N GLN A 521 -11.40 6.53 -11.61
CA GLN A 521 -10.40 5.72 -12.32
C GLN A 521 -9.66 6.48 -13.44
N ASP A 522 -10.24 7.54 -14.01
CA ASP A 522 -9.65 8.37 -15.07
C ASP A 522 -9.41 9.84 -14.67
N SER A 523 -9.52 10.21 -13.39
CA SER A 523 -9.24 11.59 -12.95
C SER A 523 -8.83 11.69 -11.48
N PRO A 524 -7.72 12.39 -11.17
CA PRO A 524 -7.27 12.56 -9.79
C PRO A 524 -8.32 13.32 -8.96
N ILE A 525 -8.48 12.87 -7.71
CA ILE A 525 -9.32 13.51 -6.68
C ILE A 525 -8.90 14.98 -6.56
N ALA A 526 -9.74 15.89 -7.08
CA ALA A 526 -9.47 17.31 -7.17
C ALA A 526 -9.87 18.10 -5.90
N PHE A 527 -10.67 17.48 -5.03
CA PHE A 527 -11.24 18.10 -3.83
C PHE A 527 -11.30 17.09 -2.70
N ASN A 528 -11.12 17.55 -1.45
CA ASN A 528 -11.24 16.69 -0.27
C ASN A 528 -12.69 16.58 0.24
N GLU A 529 -13.66 17.24 -0.42
CA GLU A 529 -15.07 17.23 -0.04
C GLU A 529 -15.96 16.99 -1.28
N TYR A 530 -16.95 16.12 -1.12
CA TYR A 530 -17.89 15.71 -2.15
C TYR A 530 -19.33 15.77 -1.61
N LYS A 531 -20.27 16.19 -2.46
CA LYS A 531 -21.70 16.12 -2.17
C LYS A 531 -22.40 15.36 -3.29
N PHE A 532 -23.07 14.27 -2.92
CA PHE A 532 -23.82 13.41 -3.81
C PHE A 532 -25.31 13.58 -3.53
N GLN A 533 -26.11 13.75 -4.57
CA GLN A 533 -27.57 13.79 -4.47
C GLN A 533 -28.19 12.60 -5.19
N PHE A 534 -29.29 12.09 -4.65
CA PHE A 534 -30.03 10.95 -5.19
C PHE A 534 -31.49 11.34 -5.43
N PRO A 535 -32.16 10.82 -6.48
CA PRO A 535 -31.59 10.04 -7.57
C PRO A 535 -30.96 10.94 -8.65
N TYR A 536 -29.70 10.64 -9.06
CA TYR A 536 -28.88 11.37 -10.04
C TYR A 536 -28.44 12.80 -9.61
N THR A 537 -27.27 13.37 -9.96
CA THR A 537 -25.99 12.83 -10.48
C THR A 537 -24.84 13.73 -9.97
N VAL A 538 -23.59 13.26 -10.11
CA VAL A 538 -22.31 13.91 -9.73
C VAL A 538 -22.26 15.44 -9.98
N GLN A 539 -21.75 16.18 -8.97
CA GLN A 539 -21.32 17.59 -8.95
C GLN A 539 -22.25 18.65 -9.62
N GLN A 540 -22.85 19.48 -8.77
CA GLN A 540 -23.58 20.72 -9.12
C GLN A 540 -24.73 20.58 -10.14
N LEU A 541 -25.92 20.28 -9.63
CA LEU A 541 -27.18 20.67 -10.27
C LEU A 541 -27.91 21.71 -9.41
N SER A 542 -27.40 22.93 -9.43
CA SER A 542 -28.15 24.12 -8.98
C SER A 542 -29.19 24.49 -10.05
N GLY A 543 -30.27 23.70 -10.13
CA GLY A 543 -31.30 23.85 -11.15
C GLY A 543 -32.64 23.29 -10.71
N GLY A 544 -33.48 24.15 -10.13
CA GLY A 544 -34.80 23.78 -9.59
C GLY A 544 -35.72 23.10 -10.60
N GLU A 545 -35.59 23.39 -11.90
CA GLU A 545 -36.38 22.72 -12.96
C GLU A 545 -36.12 21.21 -13.05
N LEU A 546 -34.88 20.73 -12.87
CA LEU A 546 -34.62 19.28 -12.98
C LEU A 546 -35.18 18.53 -11.77
N ILE A 547 -34.99 19.10 -10.58
CA ILE A 547 -35.52 18.54 -9.33
C ILE A 547 -37.06 18.56 -9.36
N LYS A 548 -37.68 19.67 -9.83
CA LYS A 548 -39.13 19.77 -10.03
C LYS A 548 -39.64 18.67 -10.96
N ASN A 549 -39.04 18.49 -12.13
CA ASN A 549 -39.42 17.42 -13.06
C ASN A 549 -39.26 16.00 -12.45
N ILE A 550 -38.23 15.76 -11.62
CA ILE A 550 -38.03 14.46 -10.95
C ILE A 550 -39.09 14.24 -9.86
N VAL A 551 -39.36 15.26 -9.04
CA VAL A 551 -40.40 15.24 -7.99
C VAL A 551 -41.80 15.07 -8.61
N GLU A 552 -42.08 15.69 -9.76
CA GLU A 552 -43.36 15.57 -10.46
C GLU A 552 -43.51 14.25 -11.26
N SER A 553 -42.42 13.67 -11.78
CA SER A 553 -42.48 12.46 -12.64
C SER A 553 -42.42 11.12 -11.91
N GLY A 554 -41.98 11.09 -10.64
CA GLY A 554 -42.05 9.88 -9.79
C GLY A 554 -41.11 8.73 -10.15
N LEU A 555 -40.06 8.97 -10.96
CA LEU A 555 -39.10 7.95 -11.40
C LEU A 555 -37.90 7.81 -10.42
N PHE A 556 -38.08 7.05 -9.34
CA PHE A 556 -37.04 6.73 -8.35
C PHE A 556 -36.60 5.26 -8.44
N GLU A 557 -35.75 4.89 -9.43
CA GLU A 557 -35.39 3.47 -9.64
C GLU A 557 -34.19 2.95 -8.83
N TYR A 558 -33.35 3.80 -8.20
CA TYR A 558 -32.04 3.39 -7.65
C TYR A 558 -31.63 4.03 -6.31
N ALA A 559 -32.55 4.18 -5.35
CA ALA A 559 -32.17 4.50 -3.96
C ALA A 559 -31.74 3.21 -3.21
N PRO A 560 -30.61 3.17 -2.50
CA PRO A 560 -30.26 2.03 -1.63
C PRO A 560 -31.13 1.97 -0.36
N PHE A 561 -31.86 3.05 -0.06
CA PHE A 561 -32.71 3.22 1.12
C PHE A 561 -34.15 2.74 0.85
N VAL A 562 -34.31 1.44 0.55
CA VAL A 562 -35.58 0.83 0.11
C VAL A 562 -36.31 0.02 1.18
N ASP A 563 -35.63 -0.38 2.26
CA ASP A 563 -36.22 -1.20 3.32
C ASP A 563 -36.82 -0.35 4.44
N VAL A 564 -38.06 0.08 4.20
CA VAL A 564 -38.86 0.91 5.08
C VAL A 564 -39.00 0.33 6.50
N GLY A 565 -38.92 1.19 7.51
CA GLY A 565 -39.02 0.84 8.93
C GLY A 565 -37.75 0.21 9.52
N GLN A 566 -36.69 0.04 8.73
CA GLN A 566 -35.41 -0.48 9.20
C GLN A 566 -34.42 0.65 9.50
N GLN A 567 -33.67 0.47 10.59
CA GLN A 567 -32.43 1.21 10.84
C GLN A 567 -31.29 0.48 10.14
N GLY A 568 -30.56 1.19 9.28
CA GLY A 568 -29.36 0.71 8.63
C GLY A 568 -28.13 1.55 8.98
N THR A 569 -26.98 1.10 8.48
CA THR A 569 -25.70 1.80 8.58
C THR A 569 -25.18 2.01 7.17
N LEU A 570 -24.89 3.26 6.82
CA LEU A 570 -24.14 3.61 5.62
C LEU A 570 -22.66 3.67 5.99
N LEU A 571 -21.84 2.87 5.30
CA LEU A 571 -20.40 2.81 5.44
C LEU A 571 -19.73 3.58 4.29
N LEU A 572 -18.63 4.25 4.62
CA LEU A 572 -17.67 4.82 3.71
C LEU A 572 -16.32 4.16 3.99
N ASP A 573 -15.88 3.33 3.06
CA ASP A 573 -14.58 2.67 3.10
C ASP A 573 -13.61 3.47 2.24
N TYR A 574 -12.58 4.07 2.86
CA TYR A 574 -11.49 4.76 2.18
C TYR A 574 -10.22 3.92 2.23
N LYS A 575 -9.63 3.64 1.07
CA LYS A 575 -8.45 2.79 0.90
C LYS A 575 -7.30 3.57 0.29
N ILE A 576 -6.09 3.34 0.78
CA ILE A 576 -4.84 3.70 0.08
C ILE A 576 -4.03 2.43 -0.09
N ASN A 577 -3.53 2.18 -1.29
CA ASN A 577 -2.51 1.15 -1.51
C ASN A 577 -1.15 1.83 -1.58
N TYR A 578 -0.32 1.62 -0.56
CA TYR A 578 1.06 2.06 -0.56
C TYR A 578 1.89 1.09 -1.40
N CYS A 579 2.41 1.60 -2.51
CA CYS A 579 3.39 0.93 -3.37
C CYS A 579 2.93 -0.36 -4.06
N GLY A 580 1.62 -0.62 -4.09
CA GLY A 580 0.99 -1.69 -4.87
C GLY A 580 0.64 -2.93 -4.05
N TYR A 581 1.19 -3.09 -2.85
CA TYR A 581 1.04 -4.29 -2.02
C TYR A 581 0.76 -4.01 -0.53
N HIS A 582 0.66 -2.75 -0.10
CA HIS A 582 0.33 -2.38 1.29
C HIS A 582 -0.98 -1.58 1.34
N GLU A 583 -2.11 -2.27 1.27
CA GLU A 583 -3.44 -1.65 1.44
C GLU A 583 -3.68 -1.26 2.92
N GLN A 584 -4.12 -0.03 3.13
CA GLN A 584 -4.66 0.46 4.40
C GLN A 584 -6.10 0.92 4.17
N LEU A 585 -6.97 0.63 5.14
CA LEU A 585 -8.42 0.89 5.08
C LEU A 585 -8.87 1.70 6.29
N SER A 586 -9.64 2.75 6.05
CA SER A 586 -10.37 3.51 7.06
C SER A 586 -11.86 3.47 6.76
N THR A 587 -12.67 3.01 7.72
CA THR A 587 -14.13 2.90 7.58
C THR A 587 -14.82 3.92 8.47
N THR A 588 -15.63 4.79 7.87
CA THR A 588 -16.52 5.72 8.59
C THR A 588 -17.98 5.29 8.42
N LYS A 589 -18.82 5.54 9.43
CA LYS A 589 -20.23 5.13 9.42
C LYS A 589 -21.18 6.27 9.74
N ALA A 590 -22.33 6.28 9.06
CA ALA A 590 -23.51 7.07 9.42
C ALA A 590 -24.69 6.12 9.71
N THR A 591 -25.48 6.43 10.73
CA THR A 591 -26.72 5.69 11.03
C THR A 591 -27.88 6.33 10.27
N VAL A 592 -28.68 5.49 9.59
CA VAL A 592 -29.77 5.94 8.72
C VAL A 592 -31.04 5.17 9.08
N VAL A 593 -32.17 5.87 9.21
CA VAL A 593 -33.50 5.28 9.39
C VAL A 593 -34.34 5.56 8.16
N VAL A 594 -34.85 4.50 7.54
CA VAL A 594 -35.69 4.59 6.33
C VAL A 594 -37.17 4.71 6.75
N SER A 595 -37.76 5.87 6.54
CA SER A 595 -39.19 6.15 6.71
C SER A 595 -39.94 5.89 5.39
N PRO A 596 -41.25 5.57 5.38
CA PRO A 596 -42.03 5.53 4.14
C PRO A 596 -42.17 6.92 3.48
N CYS A 597 -42.12 7.98 4.28
CA CYS A 597 -42.27 9.39 3.87
C CYS A 597 -41.60 10.32 4.88
N LEU A 598 -41.25 11.54 4.46
CA LEU A 598 -40.77 12.59 5.38
C LEU A 598 -41.91 13.56 5.74
N PRO A 599 -42.02 14.05 7.00
CA PRO A 599 -43.14 14.85 7.46
C PRO A 599 -42.90 16.37 7.32
N TYR A 600 -42.41 16.80 6.16
CA TYR A 600 -42.12 18.22 5.94
C TYR A 600 -43.41 19.06 5.86
N GLN A 601 -43.41 20.21 6.53
CA GLN A 601 -44.51 21.18 6.51
C GLN A 601 -43.95 22.58 6.32
N ASN A 602 -44.48 23.29 5.32
CA ASN A 602 -44.18 24.68 5.03
C ASN A 602 -45.44 25.53 5.23
N PRO A 603 -45.50 26.42 6.23
CA PRO A 603 -46.66 27.29 6.44
C PRO A 603 -46.96 28.22 5.25
N ASP A 604 -45.95 28.66 4.50
CA ASP A 604 -46.12 29.55 3.36
C ASP A 604 -46.65 28.79 2.12
N HIS A 605 -46.43 27.47 2.07
CA HIS A 605 -46.85 26.56 0.99
C HIS A 605 -47.45 25.26 1.56
N PRO A 606 -48.66 25.32 2.17
CA PRO A 606 -49.20 24.24 3.01
C PRO A 606 -49.78 23.06 2.23
N PHE A 607 -49.78 23.09 0.90
CA PHE A 607 -50.35 22.04 0.04
C PHE A 607 -49.27 21.22 -0.69
N PRO A 608 -49.51 19.91 -0.94
CA PRO A 608 -48.63 19.03 -1.71
C PRO A 608 -48.84 19.22 -3.23
N TYR A 609 -48.00 18.59 -4.05
CA TYR A 609 -48.20 18.53 -5.50
C TYR A 609 -49.52 17.84 -5.88
N PRO A 610 -50.20 18.24 -6.98
CA PRO A 610 -49.90 19.39 -7.84
C PRO A 610 -50.36 20.74 -7.25
N TYR A 611 -51.04 20.75 -6.10
CA TYR A 611 -51.67 21.91 -5.47
C TYR A 611 -50.71 22.88 -4.76
N HIS A 612 -49.41 22.58 -4.72
CA HIS A 612 -48.35 23.36 -4.08
C HIS A 612 -48.38 24.88 -4.32
N GLU A 613 -48.73 25.35 -5.54
CA GLU A 613 -48.79 26.78 -5.86
C GLU A 613 -49.86 27.57 -5.11
N TYR A 614 -50.87 26.91 -4.51
CA TYR A 614 -51.94 27.60 -3.77
C TYR A 614 -51.46 28.03 -2.39
N VAL A 615 -52.00 29.15 -1.90
CA VAL A 615 -51.67 29.72 -0.58
C VAL A 615 -52.87 29.67 0.36
N ASP A 616 -52.59 29.71 1.65
CA ASP A 616 -53.54 29.78 2.77
C ASP A 616 -52.92 30.75 3.79
N LYS A 617 -53.34 32.03 3.74
CA LYS A 617 -52.72 33.12 4.51
C LYS A 617 -53.42 33.43 5.82
N ASP A 618 -54.64 32.91 6.02
CA ASP A 618 -55.33 33.00 7.31
C ASP A 618 -55.13 31.74 8.19
N GLY A 619 -54.62 30.65 7.61
CA GLY A 619 -54.22 29.42 8.29
C GLY A 619 -55.39 28.50 8.62
N ASP A 620 -56.51 28.60 7.89
CA ASP A 620 -57.71 27.80 8.14
C ASP A 620 -57.64 26.37 7.54
N GLY A 621 -56.61 26.08 6.73
CA GLY A 621 -56.38 24.81 6.05
C GLY A 621 -57.03 24.72 4.66
N LEU A 622 -57.57 25.81 4.14
CA LEU A 622 -58.24 25.92 2.85
C LEU A 622 -57.52 26.93 1.94
N ALA A 623 -57.48 26.66 0.64
CA ALA A 623 -56.84 27.56 -0.31
C ALA A 623 -57.59 28.90 -0.45
N ASP A 624 -56.84 30.00 -0.34
CA ASP A 624 -57.26 31.39 -0.43
C ASP A 624 -57.90 31.74 -1.77
N ARG A 625 -58.78 32.75 -1.77
CA ARG A 625 -59.30 33.40 -2.98
C ARG A 625 -59.05 34.90 -2.99
N ASN A 626 -58.80 35.44 -4.18
CA ASN A 626 -58.71 36.88 -4.39
C ASN A 626 -60.12 37.53 -4.43
N SER A 627 -60.17 38.87 -4.51
CA SER A 627 -61.44 39.62 -4.56
C SER A 627 -62.29 39.40 -5.82
N ALA A 628 -61.81 38.62 -6.80
CA ALA A 628 -62.57 38.18 -7.97
C ALA A 628 -63.08 36.73 -7.86
N GLY A 629 -62.78 36.04 -6.74
CA GLY A 629 -63.16 34.65 -6.49
C GLY A 629 -62.18 33.61 -7.06
N ASP A 630 -61.11 34.02 -7.73
CA ASP A 630 -60.08 33.08 -8.21
C ASP A 630 -59.18 32.62 -7.07
N LEU A 631 -58.76 31.35 -7.09
CA LEU A 631 -57.79 30.84 -6.13
C LEU A 631 -56.46 31.58 -6.24
N VAL A 632 -55.92 32.03 -5.10
CA VAL A 632 -54.63 32.72 -5.06
C VAL A 632 -53.52 31.71 -5.28
N ARG A 633 -52.57 32.06 -6.16
CA ARG A 633 -51.36 31.28 -6.40
C ARG A 633 -50.12 32.12 -6.25
N GLU A 634 -49.07 31.52 -5.73
CA GLU A 634 -47.72 32.08 -5.70
C GLU A 634 -46.74 31.13 -6.39
N THR A 635 -45.76 31.71 -7.09
CA THR A 635 -44.78 30.93 -7.84
C THR A 635 -43.70 30.42 -6.90
N ILE A 636 -43.76 29.13 -6.57
CA ILE A 636 -42.70 28.43 -5.85
C ILE A 636 -41.45 28.36 -6.73
N ALA A 637 -40.31 28.78 -6.16
CA ALA A 637 -39.01 28.77 -6.83
C ALA A 637 -38.20 27.50 -6.52
N ASP A 638 -38.33 26.94 -5.30
CA ASP A 638 -37.68 25.70 -4.91
C ASP A 638 -38.73 24.57 -4.80
N PRO A 639 -38.61 23.47 -5.57
CA PRO A 639 -39.55 22.35 -5.46
C PRO A 639 -39.62 21.70 -4.06
N PHE A 640 -38.64 21.95 -3.18
CA PHE A 640 -38.66 21.52 -1.78
C PHE A 640 -39.57 22.32 -0.86
N ASP A 641 -40.15 23.43 -1.32
CA ASP A 641 -41.05 24.24 -0.50
C ASP A 641 -42.44 23.60 -0.29
N ALA A 642 -42.83 22.60 -1.08
CA ALA A 642 -44.17 21.98 -1.01
C ALA A 642 -44.36 21.08 0.23
N THR A 643 -45.50 21.21 0.91
CA THR A 643 -45.81 20.45 2.14
C THR A 643 -46.14 18.98 1.89
N HIS A 644 -45.69 18.08 2.77
CA HIS A 644 -45.92 16.64 2.72
C HIS A 644 -47.22 16.24 3.45
N ALA A 645 -48.36 16.83 3.05
CA ALA A 645 -49.65 16.67 3.74
C ALA A 645 -50.19 15.22 3.79
N CYS A 646 -49.62 14.31 2.98
CA CYS A 646 -49.95 12.89 2.94
C CYS A 646 -49.00 12.00 3.74
N CYS A 647 -48.03 12.57 4.45
CA CYS A 647 -47.24 11.85 5.44
C CYS A 647 -47.86 12.01 6.83
N VAL A 648 -48.29 10.90 7.45
CA VAL A 648 -48.99 10.89 8.75
C VAL A 648 -48.31 9.96 9.76
N GLY A 649 -48.16 10.43 10.99
CA GLY A 649 -47.40 9.78 12.06
C GLY A 649 -47.28 10.67 13.29
N ASP A 650 -46.51 10.20 14.27
CA ASP A 650 -46.16 10.92 15.49
C ASP A 650 -44.82 11.66 15.31
N GLN A 651 -44.82 12.97 15.59
CA GLN A 651 -43.62 13.83 15.48
C GLN A 651 -42.49 13.41 16.42
N GLU A 652 -42.79 12.76 17.54
CA GLU A 652 -41.79 12.28 18.50
C GLU A 652 -41.24 10.88 18.14
N ILE A 653 -41.82 10.18 17.14
CA ILE A 653 -41.43 8.82 16.75
C ILE A 653 -41.16 8.76 15.23
N PRO A 654 -39.91 9.00 14.78
CA PRO A 654 -39.56 9.05 13.35
C PRO A 654 -39.85 7.77 12.53
N GLN A 655 -40.06 6.62 13.18
CA GLN A 655 -40.46 5.37 12.51
C GLN A 655 -41.99 5.18 12.40
N SER A 656 -42.79 6.08 12.96
CA SER A 656 -44.25 6.01 12.94
C SER A 656 -44.89 6.70 11.72
N TRP A 657 -44.09 7.45 10.96
CA TRP A 657 -44.52 8.10 9.73
C TRP A 657 -44.93 7.07 8.68
N SER A 658 -46.00 7.38 7.96
CA SER A 658 -46.65 6.48 7.01
C SER A 658 -47.41 7.25 5.94
N LEU A 659 -47.54 6.64 4.77
CA LEU A 659 -48.31 7.20 3.66
C LEU A 659 -49.81 7.11 3.97
N ALA A 660 -50.49 8.25 3.96
CA ALA A 660 -51.93 8.34 4.13
C ALA A 660 -52.67 7.86 2.87
N GLY A 661 -53.75 7.08 3.05
CA GLY A 661 -54.56 6.58 1.96
C GLY A 661 -55.55 7.61 1.40
N SER A 662 -56.29 7.19 0.38
CA SER A 662 -57.31 7.98 -0.35
C SER A 662 -58.49 8.51 0.49
N GLU A 663 -58.54 8.16 1.78
CA GLU A 663 -59.45 8.69 2.79
C GLU A 663 -58.98 10.02 3.42
N LYS A 664 -57.67 10.30 3.42
CA LYS A 664 -57.11 11.53 3.98
C LYS A 664 -57.18 12.67 2.95
N SER A 665 -57.81 13.79 3.32
CA SER A 665 -57.74 15.03 2.55
C SER A 665 -56.34 15.66 2.62
N CYS A 666 -55.90 16.20 1.50
CA CYS A 666 -54.56 16.80 1.31
C CYS A 666 -54.60 18.18 0.65
N PHE A 667 -55.72 18.54 0.05
CA PHE A 667 -56.04 19.88 -0.42
C PHE A 667 -57.54 20.12 -0.26
N ALA A 668 -57.91 21.33 0.11
CA ALA A 668 -59.28 21.80 0.22
C ALA A 668 -59.33 23.28 -0.17
N SER A 669 -60.46 23.76 -0.68
CA SER A 669 -60.63 25.17 -1.05
C SER A 669 -61.97 25.73 -0.59
N THR A 670 -61.99 26.99 -0.17
CA THR A 670 -63.25 27.69 0.11
C THR A 670 -64.08 27.87 -1.16
N VAL A 671 -65.38 28.12 -0.98
CA VAL A 671 -66.29 28.69 -2.01
C VAL A 671 -66.69 30.09 -1.52
N PRO A 672 -66.67 31.14 -2.35
CA PRO A 672 -67.12 32.47 -1.94
C PRO A 672 -68.55 32.44 -1.38
N GLU A 673 -68.83 33.19 -0.29
CA GLU A 673 -70.17 33.21 0.33
C GLU A 673 -71.30 33.58 -0.64
N ASP A 674 -70.99 34.36 -1.68
CA ASP A 674 -71.89 34.82 -2.73
C ASP A 674 -72.05 33.83 -3.90
N GLU A 675 -71.14 32.87 -4.07
CA GLU A 675 -71.31 31.71 -4.97
C GLU A 675 -71.79 30.44 -4.25
N ALA A 676 -71.78 30.42 -2.92
CA ALA A 676 -72.25 29.33 -2.07
C ALA A 676 -73.78 29.09 -2.15
N LEU A 677 -74.52 29.78 -3.03
CA LEU A 677 -75.96 29.58 -3.23
C LEU A 677 -76.27 29.45 -4.73
N GLY A 678 -76.30 28.21 -5.22
CA GLY A 678 -76.70 27.88 -6.59
C GLY A 678 -78.10 27.26 -6.64
N CYS A 679 -78.71 27.25 -7.83
CA CYS A 679 -79.95 26.52 -8.07
C CYS A 679 -79.78 25.33 -9.00
N PHE A 680 -80.25 24.17 -8.55
CA PHE A 680 -80.13 22.88 -9.24
C PHE A 680 -81.49 22.15 -9.29
N GLY A 681 -81.61 21.13 -10.14
CA GLY A 681 -82.86 20.36 -10.32
C GLY A 681 -83.33 20.10 -11.75
N ASP A 682 -82.50 20.34 -12.79
CA ASP A 682 -82.72 19.80 -14.14
C ASP A 682 -81.50 18.95 -14.57
N ALA A 683 -81.70 17.97 -15.44
CA ALA A 683 -80.71 16.94 -15.79
C ALA A 683 -79.58 17.43 -16.72
N ASN A 684 -79.28 18.74 -16.70
CA ASN A 684 -78.43 19.40 -17.68
C ASN A 684 -77.47 20.37 -16.96
N PRO A 685 -76.12 20.26 -17.12
CA PRO A 685 -75.14 20.94 -16.28
C PRO A 685 -75.03 22.48 -16.49
N ALA A 686 -75.99 23.10 -17.16
CA ALA A 686 -75.97 24.50 -17.59
C ALA A 686 -76.40 25.52 -16.50
N GLY A 687 -76.32 25.16 -15.21
CA GLY A 687 -76.54 26.08 -14.09
C GLY A 687 -77.93 26.71 -14.03
N LYS A 688 -78.99 25.92 -14.28
CA LYS A 688 -80.39 26.32 -14.09
C LYS A 688 -81.08 25.30 -13.19
N GLY A 689 -81.88 25.75 -12.24
CA GLY A 689 -82.60 24.86 -11.35
C GLY A 689 -83.64 25.54 -10.46
N TYR A 690 -84.14 24.76 -9.50
CA TYR A 690 -85.28 25.10 -8.66
C TYR A 690 -84.96 25.14 -7.17
N PHE A 691 -84.08 24.25 -6.69
CA PHE A 691 -83.71 24.15 -5.27
C PHE A 691 -82.46 24.96 -4.97
N LEU A 692 -82.47 25.65 -3.83
CA LEU A 692 -81.33 26.35 -3.27
C LEU A 692 -80.36 25.34 -2.62
N GLU A 693 -79.17 25.18 -3.19
CA GLU A 693 -78.13 24.28 -2.67
C GLU A 693 -76.85 25.05 -2.36
N LYS A 694 -76.20 24.67 -1.26
CA LYS A 694 -74.82 25.06 -0.97
C LYS A 694 -73.86 24.10 -1.66
N ARG A 695 -72.98 24.64 -2.50
CA ARG A 695 -71.79 23.91 -2.95
C ARG A 695 -70.73 23.96 -1.86
N SER A 696 -70.18 22.80 -1.52
CA SER A 696 -69.08 22.69 -0.58
C SER A 696 -67.74 22.59 -1.30
N VAL A 697 -66.71 22.97 -0.55
CA VAL A 697 -65.29 22.66 -0.69
C VAL A 697 -64.93 21.64 -1.76
N ALA A 698 -64.07 22.04 -2.71
CA ALA A 698 -63.40 21.11 -3.60
C ALA A 698 -62.23 20.47 -2.83
N THR A 699 -62.38 19.19 -2.48
CA THR A 699 -61.42 18.44 -1.64
C THR A 699 -60.71 17.38 -2.48
N ALA A 700 -59.37 17.43 -2.51
CA ALA A 700 -58.53 16.36 -3.04
C ALA A 700 -57.98 15.49 -1.91
N PHE A 701 -57.74 14.22 -2.24
CA PHE A 701 -57.34 13.18 -1.28
C PHE A 701 -55.97 12.62 -1.63
N CYS A 702 -55.26 12.10 -0.63
CA CYS A 702 -53.92 11.56 -0.79
C CYS A 702 -53.86 10.44 -1.85
N SER A 703 -52.76 10.42 -2.60
CA SER A 703 -52.53 9.39 -3.61
C SER A 703 -52.39 7.99 -3.01
N GLY A 704 -51.98 7.88 -1.74
CA GLY A 704 -51.55 6.61 -1.13
C GLY A 704 -50.20 6.09 -1.67
N ILE A 705 -49.58 6.82 -2.61
CA ILE A 705 -48.33 6.44 -3.26
C ILE A 705 -47.19 7.31 -2.75
N ARG A 706 -47.42 8.62 -2.51
CA ARG A 706 -46.40 9.53 -1.97
C ARG A 706 -46.91 10.54 -0.94
N GLY A 707 -46.04 10.91 0.01
CA GLY A 707 -46.31 11.85 1.09
C GLY A 707 -46.48 13.30 0.63
N ASN A 708 -45.87 13.67 -0.50
CA ASN A 708 -45.91 14.99 -1.12
C ASN A 708 -46.80 15.09 -2.38
N VAL A 709 -47.66 14.09 -2.64
CA VAL A 709 -48.55 14.05 -3.81
C VAL A 709 -50.02 13.75 -3.42
N CYS A 710 -50.89 14.74 -3.63
CA CYS A 710 -52.34 14.55 -3.74
C CYS A 710 -52.69 13.73 -4.99
N GLY A 711 -53.72 12.90 -4.92
CA GLY A 711 -54.33 12.27 -6.09
C GLY A 711 -55.28 13.19 -6.85
N ASP A 712 -55.64 12.75 -8.07
CA ASP A 712 -56.44 13.53 -9.03
C ASP A 712 -57.95 13.62 -8.70
N VAL A 713 -58.42 12.88 -7.68
CA VAL A 713 -59.85 12.76 -7.38
C VAL A 713 -60.33 13.89 -6.49
N VAL A 714 -60.82 14.97 -7.11
CA VAL A 714 -61.56 16.04 -6.42
C VAL A 714 -63.00 15.58 -6.15
N LYS A 715 -63.39 15.54 -4.87
CA LYS A 715 -64.80 15.42 -4.47
C LYS A 715 -65.39 16.81 -4.23
N TYR A 716 -66.65 16.97 -4.61
CA TYR A 716 -67.47 18.11 -4.24
C TYR A 716 -68.59 17.60 -3.34
N GLU A 717 -68.69 18.12 -2.13
CA GLU A 717 -69.89 17.93 -1.31
C GLU A 717 -70.94 18.98 -1.69
N ALA A 718 -72.21 18.69 -1.46
CA ALA A 718 -73.31 19.63 -1.68
C ALA A 718 -74.36 19.45 -0.59
N GLU A 719 -74.75 20.56 0.04
CA GLU A 719 -75.75 20.58 1.11
C GLU A 719 -77.03 21.25 0.61
N SER A 720 -78.08 20.46 0.42
CA SER A 720 -79.39 20.96 -0.02
C SER A 720 -80.15 21.58 1.13
N GLN A 721 -80.61 22.83 0.98
CA GLN A 721 -81.38 23.52 2.02
C GLN A 721 -82.87 23.14 2.03
N ASN A 722 -83.32 22.29 1.10
CA ASN A 722 -84.72 21.92 0.89
C ASN A 722 -85.66 23.13 0.79
N ALA A 723 -85.20 24.19 0.11
CA ALA A 723 -85.90 25.43 -0.14
C ALA A 723 -85.83 25.78 -1.64
N CYS A 724 -86.85 26.46 -2.14
CA CYS A 724 -86.89 26.99 -3.49
C CYS A 724 -85.95 28.20 -3.63
N GLY A 725 -85.26 28.31 -4.76
CA GLY A 725 -84.28 29.37 -5.03
C GLY A 725 -84.83 30.80 -5.10
N ASP A 726 -83.97 31.81 -5.02
CA ASP A 726 -84.36 33.22 -5.25
C ASP A 726 -84.09 33.61 -6.71
N ASN A 727 -85.11 34.10 -7.43
CA ASN A 727 -85.00 34.53 -8.83
C ASN A 727 -84.03 35.70 -9.09
N LYS A 728 -83.54 36.37 -8.03
CA LYS A 728 -82.45 37.34 -8.09
C LYS A 728 -81.09 36.68 -8.31
N VAL A 729 -80.93 35.41 -7.93
CA VAL A 729 -79.72 34.62 -8.18
C VAL A 729 -79.74 34.14 -9.62
N LYS A 730 -78.65 34.39 -10.35
CA LYS A 730 -78.54 34.25 -11.81
C LYS A 730 -78.87 32.84 -12.34
N THR A 731 -78.62 31.81 -11.52
CA THR A 731 -78.85 30.38 -11.80
C THR A 731 -80.28 29.92 -11.42
N CYS A 732 -81.01 30.68 -10.62
CA CYS A 732 -82.33 30.34 -10.08
C CYS A 732 -83.50 30.84 -10.94
N ASN A 733 -83.30 30.86 -12.27
CA ASN A 733 -84.23 31.53 -13.19
C ASN A 733 -85.47 30.71 -13.58
N LEU A 734 -85.74 29.58 -12.90
CA LEU A 734 -86.91 28.72 -13.09
C LEU A 734 -87.91 28.79 -11.91
N VAL A 735 -87.56 29.49 -10.83
CA VAL A 735 -88.41 29.61 -9.63
C VAL A 735 -89.41 30.76 -9.79
N ALA A 736 -90.63 30.56 -9.32
CA ALA A 736 -91.63 31.62 -9.29
C ALA A 736 -91.27 32.72 -8.27
N PRO A 737 -91.44 34.02 -8.59
CA PRO A 737 -91.08 35.12 -7.67
C PRO A 737 -91.69 35.01 -6.27
N GLN A 738 -92.93 34.50 -6.17
CA GLN A 738 -93.64 34.33 -4.89
C GLN A 738 -93.17 33.11 -4.10
N CYS A 739 -92.47 32.17 -4.75
CA CYS A 739 -91.97 30.92 -4.15
C CYS A 739 -90.51 31.02 -3.69
N ALA A 740 -89.86 32.16 -3.91
CA ALA A 740 -88.47 32.37 -3.55
C ALA A 740 -88.22 32.18 -2.04
N GLY A 741 -87.31 31.28 -1.68
CA GLY A 741 -86.95 30.97 -0.29
C GLY A 741 -87.98 30.14 0.49
N LEU A 742 -89.08 29.72 -0.11
CA LEU A 742 -90.09 28.88 0.55
C LEU A 742 -89.76 27.38 0.39
N THR A 743 -90.27 26.54 1.28
CA THR A 743 -90.20 25.08 1.11
C THR A 743 -90.96 24.64 -0.15
N PRO A 744 -90.48 23.64 -0.91
CA PRO A 744 -91.23 23.04 -2.01
C PRO A 744 -92.66 22.64 -1.61
N TYR A 745 -93.62 22.89 -2.50
CA TYR A 745 -95.06 22.63 -2.31
C TYR A 745 -95.74 23.48 -1.20
N SER A 746 -95.13 24.58 -0.79
CA SER A 746 -95.68 25.52 0.21
C SER A 746 -96.88 26.32 -0.30
N LYS A 747 -97.72 26.76 0.65
CA LYS A 747 -98.90 27.63 0.43
C LYS A 747 -98.67 28.98 1.12
N GLY A 748 -98.94 30.07 0.41
CA GLY A 748 -98.84 31.45 0.89
C GLY A 748 -100.17 32.20 0.77
N ASP A 749 -100.21 33.45 1.23
CA ASP A 749 -101.39 34.31 1.13
C ASP A 749 -101.73 34.58 -0.35
N GLY A 750 -102.79 33.94 -0.85
CA GLY A 750 -103.28 34.12 -2.22
C GLY A 750 -102.62 33.24 -3.29
N PHE A 751 -101.68 32.37 -2.94
CA PHE A 751 -100.97 31.52 -3.91
C PHE A 751 -100.45 30.21 -3.30
N TRP A 752 -100.07 29.25 -4.13
CA TRP A 752 -99.25 28.11 -3.72
C TRP A 752 -98.14 27.79 -4.74
N CYS A 753 -97.09 27.18 -4.24
CA CYS A 753 -95.91 26.77 -4.98
C CYS A 753 -96.09 25.32 -5.43
N SER A 754 -95.88 25.06 -6.71
CA SER A 754 -96.33 23.85 -7.39
C SER A 754 -95.40 23.56 -8.58
N GLY A 755 -95.89 22.88 -9.62
CA GLY A 755 -95.07 22.45 -10.75
C GLY A 755 -94.22 21.22 -10.41
N PRO A 756 -93.31 20.79 -11.33
CA PRO A 756 -92.65 19.48 -11.27
C PRO A 756 -91.87 19.19 -9.98
N VAL A 757 -91.44 20.23 -9.26
CA VAL A 757 -90.67 20.15 -8.02
C VAL A 757 -91.17 21.11 -6.93
N GLY A 758 -92.38 21.64 -7.07
CA GLY A 758 -93.02 22.43 -6.00
C GLY A 758 -92.54 23.87 -5.82
N CYS A 759 -91.81 24.46 -6.77
CA CYS A 759 -91.21 25.80 -6.69
C CYS A 759 -91.79 26.82 -7.69
N GLY A 760 -92.85 26.47 -8.40
CA GLY A 760 -93.49 27.28 -9.44
C GLY A 760 -93.79 26.49 -10.71
N ASP A 761 -94.78 26.93 -11.47
CA ASP A 761 -95.16 26.30 -12.74
C ASP A 761 -94.26 26.77 -13.90
N ILE A 762 -94.39 26.13 -15.07
CA ILE A 762 -93.53 26.29 -16.26
C ILE A 762 -93.38 27.74 -16.76
N ASP A 763 -94.37 28.60 -16.49
CA ASP A 763 -94.37 30.03 -16.80
C ASP A 763 -93.72 30.91 -15.72
N LYS A 764 -93.03 30.31 -14.73
CA LYS A 764 -92.36 30.99 -13.59
C LYS A 764 -93.33 31.76 -12.70
N LYS A 765 -94.51 31.21 -12.46
CA LYS A 765 -95.55 31.77 -11.58
C LYS A 765 -95.90 30.79 -10.46
N ALA A 766 -96.25 31.35 -9.31
CA ALA A 766 -97.00 30.62 -8.29
C ALA A 766 -98.48 30.60 -8.65
N CYS A 767 -99.19 29.57 -8.22
CA CYS A 767 -100.53 29.30 -8.70
C CYS A 767 -101.56 29.96 -7.78
N THR A 768 -102.39 30.83 -8.35
CA THR A 768 -103.40 31.61 -7.63
C THR A 768 -104.76 30.90 -7.56
N SER A 769 -104.85 29.69 -8.09
CA SER A 769 -106.04 28.83 -7.99
C SER A 769 -105.65 27.38 -7.74
N GLU A 770 -106.52 26.67 -7.01
CA GLU A 770 -106.43 25.24 -6.74
C GLU A 770 -107.63 24.57 -7.44
N ILE A 771 -107.39 23.76 -8.48
CA ILE A 771 -108.47 23.14 -9.27
C ILE A 771 -108.84 21.80 -8.65
N VAL A 772 -110.11 21.66 -8.25
CA VAL A 772 -110.64 20.46 -7.61
C VAL A 772 -111.42 19.64 -8.64
N THR A 773 -111.04 18.39 -8.83
CA THR A 773 -111.75 17.49 -9.74
C THR A 773 -113.19 17.23 -9.28
N LYS A 774 -114.07 17.01 -10.26
CA LYS A 774 -115.53 16.93 -10.07
C LYS A 774 -115.96 15.64 -9.34
N VAL A 775 -115.85 15.61 -8.02
CA VAL A 775 -116.36 14.52 -7.17
C VAL A 775 -117.25 15.06 -6.05
N ALA A 776 -118.47 14.54 -5.95
CA ALA A 776 -119.42 14.96 -4.94
C ALA A 776 -119.09 14.33 -3.57
N GLY A 777 -118.54 15.15 -2.67
CA GLY A 777 -118.54 14.92 -1.21
C GLY A 777 -117.59 13.85 -0.69
N LEU A 778 -116.37 14.27 -0.32
CA LEU A 778 -115.54 13.73 0.77
C LEU A 778 -114.53 14.82 1.22
N GLY A 779 -113.97 14.71 2.41
CA GLY A 779 -113.19 15.78 3.06
C GLY A 779 -111.74 15.94 2.58
N PHE A 780 -111.13 17.08 2.88
CA PHE A 780 -109.81 17.58 2.44
C PHE A 780 -108.56 16.82 2.96
N ALA A 781 -108.65 15.51 3.24
CA ALA A 781 -107.51 14.72 3.69
C ALA A 781 -107.47 13.33 3.01
N ALA A 782 -106.30 13.00 2.44
CA ALA A 782 -105.95 11.75 1.76
C ALA A 782 -106.58 11.50 0.38
N VAL A 783 -105.98 12.12 -0.66
CA VAL A 783 -105.88 11.53 -2.00
C VAL A 783 -104.47 11.77 -2.55
N GLU A 784 -103.70 10.70 -2.78
CA GLU A 784 -102.48 10.78 -3.61
C GLU A 784 -102.93 10.94 -5.08
N LEU A 785 -102.78 12.13 -5.64
CA LEU A 785 -103.07 12.41 -7.05
C LEU A 785 -101.78 12.30 -7.88
N GLN A 786 -101.91 11.72 -9.08
CA GLN A 786 -100.79 11.62 -10.03
C GLN A 786 -100.38 13.03 -10.52
N PRO A 787 -99.09 13.27 -10.86
CA PRO A 787 -98.58 14.60 -11.21
C PRO A 787 -99.36 15.32 -12.34
N GLU A 788 -99.94 14.56 -13.27
CA GLU A 788 -100.70 15.09 -14.42
C GLU A 788 -102.07 15.68 -14.05
N GLN A 789 -102.49 15.63 -12.78
CA GLN A 789 -103.83 16.07 -12.34
C GLN A 789 -103.87 17.42 -11.60
N TYR A 790 -102.71 18.06 -11.37
CA TYR A 790 -102.63 19.40 -10.79
C TYR A 790 -102.54 20.46 -11.88
N ALA A 791 -103.67 21.09 -12.21
CA ALA A 791 -103.71 22.24 -13.10
C ALA A 791 -103.73 23.54 -12.29
N CYS A 792 -102.74 24.40 -12.51
CA CYS A 792 -102.48 25.61 -11.74
C CYS A 792 -103.35 26.81 -12.06
N GLU A 793 -103.68 26.96 -13.34
CA GLU A 793 -104.60 27.97 -13.86
C GLU A 793 -105.76 27.24 -14.56
N CYS A 794 -106.90 27.90 -14.64
CA CYS A 794 -107.99 27.42 -15.48
C CYS A 794 -107.54 27.45 -16.95
N THR A 795 -107.78 26.37 -17.69
CA THR A 795 -107.41 26.23 -19.10
C THR A 795 -108.60 25.71 -19.91
N THR A 796 -108.44 25.62 -21.24
CA THR A 796 -109.38 24.91 -22.11
C THR A 796 -109.65 23.47 -21.67
N LYS A 797 -108.68 22.79 -21.04
CA LYS A 797 -108.81 21.40 -20.54
C LYS A 797 -109.60 21.30 -19.23
N THR A 798 -109.53 22.32 -18.36
CA THR A 798 -110.21 22.36 -17.06
C THR A 798 -111.50 23.18 -17.06
N ALA A 799 -111.98 23.62 -18.23
CA ALA A 799 -113.23 24.35 -18.38
C ALA A 799 -114.42 23.60 -17.74
N GLY A 800 -115.15 24.28 -16.85
CA GLY A 800 -116.30 23.75 -16.12
C GLY A 800 -115.97 22.95 -14.85
N TRP A 801 -114.69 22.72 -14.55
CA TRP A 801 -114.25 22.11 -13.29
C TRP A 801 -114.44 23.10 -12.13
N ASP A 802 -114.58 22.57 -10.92
CA ASP A 802 -114.62 23.38 -9.71
C ASP A 802 -113.20 23.88 -9.39
N CYS A 803 -113.08 25.12 -8.97
CA CYS A 803 -111.80 25.74 -8.63
C CYS A 803 -111.97 26.55 -7.36
N PHE A 804 -110.90 26.61 -6.56
CA PHE A 804 -110.79 27.49 -5.44
C PHE A 804 -109.84 28.63 -5.81
N ASP A 805 -110.35 29.85 -5.88
CA ASP A 805 -109.54 31.04 -6.09
C ASP A 805 -108.85 31.39 -4.76
N LEU A 806 -107.54 31.19 -4.71
CA LEU A 806 -106.76 31.41 -3.50
C LEU A 806 -106.65 32.90 -3.17
N SER A 807 -106.74 33.78 -4.18
CA SER A 807 -106.58 35.23 -4.00
C SER A 807 -107.74 35.90 -3.25
N ASN A 808 -108.89 35.24 -3.16
CA ASN A 808 -110.09 35.76 -2.49
C ASN A 808 -110.89 34.71 -1.70
N GLU A 809 -110.32 33.50 -1.52
CA GLU A 809 -110.86 32.36 -0.77
C GLU A 809 -112.27 31.90 -1.20
N LYS A 810 -112.59 31.97 -2.49
CA LYS A 810 -113.90 31.54 -3.02
C LYS A 810 -113.82 30.30 -3.89
N VAL A 811 -114.81 29.43 -3.72
CA VAL A 811 -115.14 28.39 -4.69
C VAL A 811 -115.81 29.05 -5.90
N GLY A 812 -115.36 28.68 -7.10
CA GLY A 812 -115.93 29.07 -8.38
C GLY A 812 -115.81 27.95 -9.42
N LYS A 813 -116.02 28.30 -10.68
CA LYS A 813 -115.79 27.40 -11.81
C LYS A 813 -114.80 27.98 -12.82
N CYS A 814 -113.98 27.10 -13.37
CA CYS A 814 -113.07 27.45 -14.46
C CYS A 814 -113.86 27.84 -15.71
N SER A 815 -113.78 29.12 -16.09
CA SER A 815 -114.52 29.67 -17.23
C SER A 815 -113.66 30.67 -17.99
N GLY A 816 -113.83 30.70 -19.31
CA GLY A 816 -113.03 31.53 -20.22
C GLY A 816 -113.80 31.90 -21.47
N PHE A 817 -113.26 32.87 -22.21
CA PHE A 817 -113.82 33.37 -23.46
C PHE A 817 -112.87 33.00 -24.60
N THR A 818 -113.37 32.29 -25.61
CA THR A 818 -112.56 31.90 -26.77
C THR A 818 -112.46 33.07 -27.76
N GLY A 819 -111.25 33.62 -27.88
CA GLY A 819 -110.97 34.81 -28.67
C GLY A 819 -109.53 34.83 -29.15
N TRP A 820 -109.06 35.93 -29.74
CA TRP A 820 -107.68 36.04 -30.24
C TRP A 820 -106.60 35.91 -29.15
N PHE A 821 -106.99 36.00 -27.87
CA PHE A 821 -106.24 35.50 -26.73
C PHE A 821 -107.21 34.69 -25.86
N ASP A 822 -106.97 33.38 -25.71
CA ASP A 822 -107.76 32.54 -24.82
C ASP A 822 -107.41 32.86 -23.37
N SER A 823 -108.35 33.46 -22.63
CA SER A 823 -108.20 33.70 -21.19
C SER A 823 -109.25 32.93 -20.40
N TYR A 824 -108.79 31.98 -19.58
CA TYR A 824 -109.60 31.18 -18.65
C TYR A 824 -109.22 31.57 -17.21
N SER A 825 -110.21 31.58 -16.31
CA SER A 825 -110.07 32.05 -14.93
C SER A 825 -111.04 31.34 -14.00
N CYS A 826 -110.72 31.28 -12.71
CA CYS A 826 -111.68 30.84 -11.71
C CYS A 826 -112.68 31.98 -11.47
N LYS A 827 -113.98 31.71 -11.63
CA LYS A 827 -115.04 32.70 -11.36
C LYS A 827 -116.07 32.12 -10.42
N SER A 828 -116.32 32.82 -9.31
CA SER A 828 -117.38 32.55 -8.34
C SER A 828 -118.77 32.81 -8.91
#